data_AF-A0A2D6LHQ9-F1
#
_entry.id   AF-A0A2D6LHQ9-F1
#
_cell.length_a   1.000
_cell.length_b   1.000
_cell.length_c   1.000
_cell.angle_alpha   90.00
_cell.angle_beta   90.00
_cell.angle_gamma   90.00
#
_symmetry.space_group_name_H-M   'P 1'
#
loop_
_entity.id
_entity.type
_entity.pdbx_description
1 polymer ?
#
loop_
_entity_poly.entity_id
_entity_poly.type
_entity_poly.pdbx_seq_one_letter_code
_entity_poly.pdbx_strand_id
1 'polypeptide(L)'
;MADHRLTQYIHVNLEKGIPKEHIFQALKRSGYSEREIYKAISSTHTLKVPERSKRDLTLAILIILTALILLVGLTMIIFLFDEPSDTPQITPPKEPEILEETPKVLTKSPSIKIDKPTKSELTNQFMFSATTDKSSNCEFIVVAEQRITRKDMNTQNGLSHNVPFLPAPSTDYDIVISCIDSAGNEGEELIQFSSPPEQVSVSQNPTDTENKENIPTPIEIPNLEKNELTKILDNRPPVDIKLPDESQLSPEQPEQSKRIDILGIGTDAYFEITSDEIVIIWENPAEGQYSLILKEESHKDWNIYYGGHPIGKAPVNFQKYNLDGSEKLIGQLWHYAADRHFLAYLPEFMIDLETKTATPLIEEQEPIEKTIEEPIEKLVETFSITNSGIGAVYEKTSDKIVIKWSNPEEGSYSLSLKLAGDAGWAIYYGRHPREQAPVVFSEKNMIGNETLIGRFTQYAEDLSFVQYFPEFQIALNESIEEPDVPDDKNETKPPPKEIPKEPDPITERWTNPTAPNEYVKFLAGDFTDTDGDGMTDIAELKYDFDPNNAASFPEEPEVILPEQFIIEDSGIGAYFEVGRDSIELKWTNPEDGSYYLSLKKEGDREWDIYYGGHYPESAAVELDKFGLSETDVLKGRFTKYGLDLNFIQYYSEFNIDLSSVDFPDNSEIGKPTNKISYTFSDDFPSEAEKSYRKFLKRVWPILQDRLGPPAESFNVFIKNMGEDTSFFMITNNGRTFLTDTDFIPRLIAHEFVHAWKGQYSITTGDAWQYQPDLSGFEEGMAEGLAFDIIHEYVRSYPNDEATIKLLNWRPYQYWSSRTTYYDSIKNTRWSGAGKFWTDASGQRNRYSIAATTVQMMLLEQPTFTKDFSAAYYSKIREEPEWRTNREDILNMWENIVPEVNDLPLRTYLNSLPVFNGHNLDEGLYVLSTIRPYGTQGNQQFALGYAIRGDICFDNDGMVWWGICDKDLDEIPSWLNTMKTDDNFTYIDTQGSAFTVDVRDAKNNKVLTNDYKTRWDRREDGGPSGFGWVLLPDLAFENFEQGLYKETVTFSEFTEYDSGASESFYFIGLNGFSQDRSNEYVVMIGVDGVAEGTVDFILNGESFTEPIVKGLAIAKSITLPFDTQESFDIKITDKDGVSHTYRRTLLEAGTVRNFFQHQFIIVDTNFNGIEDQFE
;
A
#
# COMPACT_ATOMS: atom_id res chain seq x y z
N MET A 1 -7.03 10.65 -30.60
CA MET A 1 -6.70 11.67 -31.64
C MET A 1 -7.93 12.42 -32.19
N ALA A 2 -9.08 11.77 -32.44
CA ALA A 2 -10.27 12.44 -32.98
C ALA A 2 -10.87 13.52 -32.03
N ASP A 3 -10.90 13.27 -30.72
CA ASP A 3 -11.42 14.20 -29.70
C ASP A 3 -10.58 15.50 -29.65
N HIS A 4 -9.25 15.41 -29.71
CA HIS A 4 -8.36 16.58 -29.63
C HIS A 4 -8.46 17.52 -30.85
N ARG A 5 -8.58 16.97 -32.08
CA ARG A 5 -8.75 17.78 -33.29
C ARG A 5 -10.11 18.48 -33.31
N LEU A 6 -11.15 17.85 -32.77
CA LEU A 6 -12.49 18.44 -32.64
C LEU A 6 -12.49 19.59 -31.63
N THR A 7 -11.88 19.40 -30.47
CA THR A 7 -11.71 20.44 -29.44
C THR A 7 -10.88 21.63 -29.96
N GLN A 8 -9.77 21.38 -30.67
CA GLN A 8 -8.98 22.45 -31.32
C GLN A 8 -9.78 23.21 -32.39
N TYR A 9 -10.56 22.52 -33.22
CA TYR A 9 -11.40 23.16 -34.24
C TYR A 9 -12.46 24.07 -33.59
N ILE A 10 -13.12 23.61 -32.53
CA ILE A 10 -14.09 24.41 -31.78
C ILE A 10 -13.40 25.64 -31.18
N HIS A 11 -12.23 25.45 -30.55
CA HIS A 11 -11.46 26.51 -29.94
C HIS A 11 -11.06 27.61 -30.94
N VAL A 12 -10.39 27.25 -32.05
CA VAL A 12 -9.92 28.21 -33.07
C VAL A 12 -11.07 29.02 -33.68
N ASN A 13 -12.25 28.42 -33.85
CA ASN A 13 -13.40 29.12 -34.42
C ASN A 13 -14.09 30.03 -33.38
N LEU A 14 -14.07 29.65 -32.10
CA LEU A 14 -14.53 30.52 -31.01
C LEU A 14 -13.63 31.75 -30.85
N GLU A 15 -12.31 31.60 -30.94
CA GLU A 15 -11.36 32.72 -30.91
C GLU A 15 -11.56 33.69 -32.09
N LYS A 16 -11.96 33.17 -33.26
CA LYS A 16 -12.32 33.99 -34.43
C LYS A 16 -13.68 34.68 -34.30
N GLY A 17 -14.37 34.52 -33.18
CA GLY A 17 -15.67 35.14 -32.90
C GLY A 17 -16.83 34.51 -33.67
N ILE A 18 -16.68 33.28 -34.16
CA ILE A 18 -17.77 32.57 -34.83
C ILE A 18 -18.79 32.12 -33.76
N PRO A 19 -20.09 32.43 -33.92
CA PRO A 19 -21.10 32.01 -32.96
C PRO A 19 -21.12 30.50 -32.75
N LYS A 20 -21.31 30.04 -31.50
CA LYS A 20 -21.39 28.61 -31.12
C LYS A 20 -22.35 27.83 -32.02
N GLU A 21 -23.54 28.37 -32.29
CA GLU A 21 -24.51 27.80 -33.24
C GLU A 21 -23.94 27.48 -34.62
N HIS A 22 -23.07 28.34 -35.16
CA HIS A 22 -22.51 28.14 -36.49
C HIS A 22 -21.42 27.06 -36.50
N ILE A 23 -20.62 26.98 -35.42
CA ILE A 23 -19.63 25.92 -35.23
C ILE A 23 -20.34 24.57 -35.05
N PHE A 24 -21.38 24.54 -34.22
CA PHE A 24 -22.21 23.37 -33.97
C PHE A 24 -22.85 22.85 -35.27
N GLN A 25 -23.46 23.74 -36.06
CA GLN A 25 -24.06 23.37 -37.35
C GLN A 25 -23.02 22.93 -38.39
N ALA A 26 -21.80 23.51 -38.38
CA ALA A 26 -20.71 23.09 -39.27
C ALA A 26 -20.19 21.68 -38.91
N LEU A 27 -20.06 21.37 -37.63
CA LEU A 27 -19.62 20.07 -37.15
C LEU A 27 -20.67 18.98 -37.39
N LYS A 28 -21.96 19.30 -37.16
CA LYS A 28 -23.07 18.40 -37.47
C LYS A 28 -23.15 18.08 -38.98
N ARG A 29 -22.89 19.06 -39.85
CA ARG A 29 -22.76 18.84 -41.31
C ARG A 29 -21.54 18.01 -41.70
N SER A 30 -20.54 17.94 -40.85
CA SER A 30 -19.30 17.17 -41.07
C SER A 30 -19.37 15.75 -40.49
N GLY A 31 -20.55 15.33 -40.01
CA GLY A 31 -20.81 13.96 -39.56
C GLY A 31 -20.56 13.69 -38.07
N TYR A 32 -20.17 14.70 -37.28
CA TYR A 32 -20.00 14.54 -35.83
C TYR A 32 -21.37 14.46 -35.13
N SER A 33 -21.51 13.50 -34.22
CA SER A 33 -22.69 13.37 -33.37
C SER A 33 -22.77 14.52 -32.36
N GLU A 34 -23.98 14.85 -31.90
CA GLU A 34 -24.15 15.91 -30.89
C GLU A 34 -23.40 15.58 -29.59
N ARG A 35 -23.33 14.30 -29.20
CA ARG A 35 -22.57 13.85 -28.03
C ARG A 35 -21.08 14.16 -28.15
N GLU A 36 -20.47 13.92 -29.31
CA GLU A 36 -19.06 14.24 -29.58
C GLU A 36 -18.82 15.76 -29.56
N ILE A 37 -19.73 16.53 -30.16
CA ILE A 37 -19.64 18.00 -30.16
C ILE A 37 -19.78 18.54 -28.73
N TYR A 38 -20.73 18.06 -27.93
CA TYR A 38 -20.92 18.50 -26.54
C TYR A 38 -19.75 18.10 -25.63
N LYS A 39 -19.22 16.88 -25.78
CA LYS A 39 -18.02 16.44 -25.05
C LYS A 39 -16.78 17.27 -25.41
N ALA A 40 -16.65 17.67 -26.68
CA ALA A 40 -15.59 18.58 -27.13
C ALA A 40 -15.82 20.03 -26.68
N ILE A 41 -17.06 20.50 -26.55
CA ILE A 41 -17.37 21.83 -26.01
C ILE A 41 -17.15 21.88 -24.48
N SER A 42 -17.55 20.85 -23.74
CA SER A 42 -17.36 20.79 -22.29
C SER A 42 -15.88 20.76 -21.90
N SER A 43 -15.04 20.15 -22.73
CA SER A 43 -13.58 20.16 -22.57
C SER A 43 -12.91 21.51 -22.92
N THR A 44 -13.64 22.49 -23.48
CA THR A 44 -13.11 23.86 -23.72
C THR A 44 -13.39 24.87 -22.60
N HIS A 45 -14.03 24.47 -21.48
CA HIS A 45 -14.52 25.41 -20.46
C HIS A 45 -13.51 25.87 -19.40
N THR A 46 -12.22 25.58 -19.56
CA THR A 46 -11.15 26.18 -18.76
C THR A 46 -10.33 27.17 -19.60
N LEU A 47 -10.79 28.44 -19.67
CA LEU A 47 -9.99 29.68 -19.50
C LEU A 47 -10.48 30.95 -20.26
N LYS A 48 -10.40 32.06 -19.49
CA LYS A 48 -10.30 33.51 -19.76
C LYS A 48 -11.30 34.22 -20.69
N VAL A 49 -12.07 35.11 -20.05
CA VAL A 49 -12.86 36.18 -20.65
C VAL A 49 -11.96 37.19 -21.41
N PRO A 50 -12.28 37.59 -22.65
CA PRO A 50 -11.46 38.51 -23.43
C PRO A 50 -11.31 39.90 -22.76
N GLU A 51 -10.13 40.53 -22.87
CA GLU A 51 -9.76 41.82 -22.25
C GLU A 51 -10.78 42.95 -22.45
N ARG A 52 -11.59 42.90 -23.51
CA ARG A 52 -12.64 43.89 -23.77
C ARG A 52 -13.74 43.88 -22.70
N SER A 53 -14.06 42.70 -22.16
CA SER A 53 -15.04 42.54 -21.06
C SER A 53 -14.54 43.08 -19.72
N LYS A 54 -13.22 43.04 -19.47
CA LYS A 54 -12.63 43.57 -18.23
C LYS A 54 -12.79 45.08 -18.17
N ARG A 55 -12.64 45.79 -19.29
CA ARG A 55 -12.89 47.24 -19.35
C ARG A 55 -14.36 47.60 -19.08
N ASP A 56 -15.30 46.84 -19.65
CA ASP A 56 -16.72 47.09 -19.46
C ASP A 56 -17.19 46.72 -18.04
N LEU A 57 -16.62 45.67 -17.44
CA LEU A 57 -16.87 45.28 -16.05
C LEU A 57 -16.25 46.26 -15.05
N THR A 58 -15.02 46.74 -15.28
CA THR A 58 -14.41 47.79 -14.45
C THR A 58 -15.20 49.09 -14.53
N LEU A 59 -15.73 49.45 -15.71
CA LEU A 59 -16.58 50.62 -15.86
C LEU A 59 -17.94 50.44 -15.14
N ALA A 60 -18.56 49.26 -15.23
CA ALA A 60 -19.79 48.95 -14.51
C ALA A 60 -19.60 48.97 -12.99
N ILE A 61 -18.51 48.39 -12.48
CA ILE A 61 -18.13 48.42 -11.05
C ILE A 61 -17.89 49.86 -10.59
N LEU A 62 -17.21 50.69 -11.40
CA LEU A 62 -16.99 52.10 -11.08
C LEU A 62 -18.30 52.90 -11.02
N ILE A 63 -19.25 52.62 -11.93
CA ILE A 63 -20.59 53.25 -11.93
C ILE A 63 -21.39 52.81 -10.69
N ILE A 64 -21.35 51.53 -10.33
CA ILE A 64 -22.04 50.99 -9.15
C ILE A 64 -21.45 51.57 -7.86
N LEU A 65 -20.12 51.62 -7.72
CA LEU A 65 -19.44 52.25 -6.58
C LEU A 65 -19.78 53.75 -6.47
N THR A 66 -19.83 54.46 -7.59
CA THR A 66 -20.21 55.88 -7.60
C THR A 66 -21.67 56.07 -7.18
N ALA A 67 -22.57 55.19 -7.64
CA ALA A 67 -23.97 55.19 -7.22
C ALA A 67 -24.13 54.84 -5.74
N LEU A 68 -23.35 53.90 -5.21
CA LEU A 68 -23.36 53.53 -3.79
C LEU A 68 -22.86 54.67 -2.90
N ILE A 69 -21.77 55.36 -3.29
CA ILE A 69 -21.24 56.51 -2.57
C ILE A 69 -22.27 57.65 -2.56
N LEU A 70 -22.96 57.89 -3.69
CA LEU A 70 -24.05 58.87 -3.76
C LEU A 70 -25.24 58.46 -2.90
N LEU A 71 -25.57 57.16 -2.86
CA LEU A 71 -26.66 56.63 -2.03
C LEU A 71 -26.35 56.80 -0.55
N VAL A 72 -25.14 56.42 -0.10
CA VAL A 72 -24.65 56.57 1.29
C VAL A 72 -24.57 58.04 1.69
N GLY A 73 -24.13 58.92 0.78
CA GLY A 73 -24.16 60.37 1.00
C GLY A 73 -25.58 60.91 1.16
N LEU A 74 -26.54 60.38 0.40
CA LEU A 74 -27.95 60.76 0.50
C LEU A 74 -28.59 60.22 1.80
N THR A 75 -28.27 58.99 2.22
CA THR A 75 -28.74 58.45 3.51
C THR A 75 -28.13 59.19 4.69
N MET A 76 -26.86 59.59 4.65
CA MET A 76 -26.26 60.43 5.70
C MET A 76 -26.89 61.83 5.80
N ILE A 77 -27.31 62.42 4.68
CA ILE A 77 -28.03 63.70 4.68
C ILE A 77 -29.45 63.54 5.26
N ILE A 78 -30.10 62.39 5.01
CA ILE A 78 -31.42 62.07 5.56
C ILE A 78 -31.36 61.79 7.07
N PHE A 79 -30.27 61.20 7.58
CA PHE A 79 -30.06 60.95 9.01
C PHE A 79 -29.64 62.19 9.83
N LEU A 80 -29.30 63.31 9.19
CA LEU A 80 -29.00 64.58 9.88
C LEU A 80 -30.24 65.41 10.25
N PHE A 81 -31.45 64.93 9.93
CA PHE A 81 -32.71 65.58 10.25
C PHE A 81 -33.73 64.60 10.87
N ASP A 82 -33.39 64.00 12.01
CA ASP A 82 -34.41 63.54 12.95
C ASP A 82 -33.81 63.33 14.35
N GLU A 83 -34.24 64.15 15.32
CA GLU A 83 -34.15 63.90 16.76
C GLU A 83 -35.57 63.51 17.22
N PRO A 84 -35.77 62.55 18.16
CA PRO A 84 -35.37 62.79 19.55
C PRO A 84 -35.03 61.57 20.47
N SER A 85 -34.27 61.92 21.52
CA SER A 85 -34.29 61.50 22.94
C SER A 85 -34.29 60.03 23.40
N ASP A 86 -33.26 59.75 24.20
CA ASP A 86 -33.17 58.97 25.45
C ASP A 86 -32.55 57.55 25.46
N THR A 87 -31.45 57.48 26.25
CA THR A 87 -30.75 56.34 26.91
C THR A 87 -29.82 55.40 26.10
N PRO A 88 -28.83 54.73 26.75
CA PRO A 88 -27.72 55.23 27.59
C PRO A 88 -26.32 54.79 27.06
N GLN A 89 -25.27 55.46 27.53
CA GLN A 89 -23.88 55.34 27.03
C GLN A 89 -23.21 53.98 27.28
N ILE A 90 -22.61 53.42 26.21
CA ILE A 90 -21.54 52.41 26.27
C ILE A 90 -20.32 52.97 25.54
N THR A 91 -19.17 53.03 26.22
CA THR A 91 -17.88 53.49 25.68
C THR A 91 -17.22 52.40 24.82
N PRO A 92 -16.69 52.71 23.62
CA PRO A 92 -15.97 51.76 22.78
C PRO A 92 -14.46 51.69 23.12
N PRO A 93 -13.79 50.57 22.78
CA PRO A 93 -12.37 50.36 23.00
C PRO A 93 -11.49 51.12 21.97
N LYS A 94 -10.25 51.39 22.38
CA LYS A 94 -9.21 52.13 21.65
C LYS A 94 -8.66 51.34 20.44
N GLU A 95 -8.52 52.02 19.31
CA GLU A 95 -7.79 51.57 18.11
C GLU A 95 -6.27 51.47 18.36
N PRO A 96 -5.55 50.55 17.67
CA PRO A 96 -4.10 50.50 17.65
C PRO A 96 -3.52 51.41 16.54
N GLU A 97 -2.44 52.12 16.90
CA GLU A 97 -1.60 52.93 16.01
C GLU A 97 -0.81 52.07 15.00
N ILE A 98 -0.83 52.49 13.73
CA ILE A 98 0.04 51.98 12.66
C ILE A 98 1.31 52.84 12.64
N LEU A 99 2.48 52.21 12.69
CA LEU A 99 3.78 52.84 12.43
C LEU A 99 4.47 52.14 11.26
N GLU A 100 4.71 52.91 10.20
CA GLU A 100 5.54 52.57 9.04
C GLU A 100 7.03 52.55 9.43
N GLU A 101 7.81 51.55 9.00
CA GLU A 101 9.26 51.72 8.81
C GLU A 101 9.80 50.98 7.56
N THR A 102 10.48 51.75 6.72
CA THR A 102 11.34 51.38 5.58
C THR A 102 12.59 50.58 5.96
N PRO A 103 13.15 49.72 5.08
CA PRO A 103 14.28 48.87 5.42
C PRO A 103 15.64 49.56 5.16
N LYS A 104 16.54 49.45 6.16
CA LYS A 104 17.99 49.67 6.01
C LYS A 104 18.76 48.43 6.46
N VAL A 105 19.65 48.00 5.56
CA VAL A 105 20.64 46.94 5.74
C VAL A 105 21.71 47.34 6.77
N LEU A 106 21.99 46.49 7.78
CA LEU A 106 23.35 46.12 8.21
C LEU A 106 23.39 45.10 9.37
N THR A 107 24.21 44.08 9.13
CA THR A 107 24.86 43.10 10.00
C THR A 107 25.06 43.47 11.48
N LYS A 108 24.53 42.65 12.41
CA LYS A 108 25.17 42.15 13.65
C LYS A 108 24.15 41.39 14.52
N SER A 109 24.51 40.19 14.96
CA SER A 109 23.76 39.36 15.91
C SER A 109 23.58 40.05 17.28
N PRO A 110 22.37 40.02 17.88
CA PRO A 110 22.20 40.36 19.29
C PRO A 110 21.84 39.14 20.14
N SER A 111 22.57 39.03 21.25
CA SER A 111 22.20 38.28 22.45
C SER A 111 20.85 38.77 23.02
N ILE A 112 19.92 37.85 23.23
CA ILE A 112 18.62 38.13 23.85
C ILE A 112 18.74 38.08 25.38
N LYS A 113 18.32 39.16 26.04
CA LYS A 113 17.95 39.19 27.46
C LYS A 113 16.47 38.83 27.56
N ILE A 114 16.14 37.83 28.38
CA ILE A 114 14.76 37.48 28.71
C ILE A 114 14.36 38.24 29.98
N ASP A 115 13.30 39.04 29.87
CA ASP A 115 12.61 39.67 31.00
C ASP A 115 11.69 38.64 31.70
N LYS A 116 11.55 38.79 33.02
CA LYS A 116 10.82 37.88 33.91
C LYS A 116 9.30 37.90 33.63
N PRO A 117 8.62 36.73 33.56
CA PRO A 117 7.17 36.68 33.60
C PRO A 117 6.64 36.78 35.04
N THR A 118 5.49 37.44 35.14
CA THR A 118 4.66 37.58 36.34
C THR A 118 4.00 36.27 36.77
N LYS A 119 3.84 36.13 38.09
CA LYS A 119 3.43 34.92 38.82
C LYS A 119 1.90 34.75 38.80
N SER A 120 1.40 33.77 38.05
CA SER A 120 0.12 33.09 38.29
C SER A 120 0.21 31.63 37.84
N GLU A 121 0.76 30.82 38.76
CA GLU A 121 0.55 29.40 39.06
C GLU A 121 -0.07 28.47 37.99
N LEU A 122 0.81 27.71 37.33
CA LEU A 122 0.59 26.32 36.90
C LEU A 122 1.37 25.44 37.88
N THR A 123 0.67 24.60 38.64
CA THR A 123 1.30 23.56 39.47
C THR A 123 1.05 22.22 38.78
N ASN A 124 2.12 21.59 38.28
CA ASN A 124 2.05 20.22 37.78
C ASN A 124 1.85 19.29 38.98
N GLN A 125 0.68 18.64 39.04
CA GLN A 125 0.39 17.57 39.99
C GLN A 125 0.58 16.22 39.28
N PHE A 126 1.39 15.34 39.86
CA PHE A 126 1.41 13.92 39.51
C PHE A 126 0.46 13.20 40.46
N MET A 127 -0.59 12.55 39.95
CA MET A 127 -1.46 11.68 40.73
C MET A 127 -1.01 10.23 40.58
N PHE A 128 -0.75 9.57 41.71
CA PHE A 128 -0.67 8.11 41.78
C PHE A 128 -1.95 7.59 42.44
N SER A 129 -2.65 6.63 41.83
CA SER A 129 -3.74 5.92 42.50
C SER A 129 -3.19 4.69 43.22
N ALA A 130 -3.37 4.61 44.53
CA ALA A 130 -3.18 3.38 45.30
C ALA A 130 -4.54 2.89 45.81
N THR A 131 -4.96 1.70 45.39
CA THR A 131 -6.15 1.04 45.93
C THR A 131 -5.88 0.53 47.34
N THR A 132 -6.66 1.00 48.33
CA THR A 132 -6.76 0.35 49.64
C THR A 132 -8.21 0.11 50.03
N ASP A 133 -8.39 -0.92 50.84
CA ASP A 133 -9.65 -1.60 51.14
C ASP A 133 -10.70 -0.70 51.84
N LYS A 134 -11.96 -1.05 51.64
CA LYS A 134 -13.15 -0.25 51.98
C LYS A 134 -13.29 0.05 53.48
N SER A 135 -12.71 1.16 53.98
CA SER A 135 -13.31 1.96 55.09
C SER A 135 -12.47 3.19 55.51
N SER A 136 -12.39 4.25 54.71
CA SER A 136 -12.13 5.62 55.20
C SER A 136 -12.26 6.65 54.09
N ASN A 137 -13.11 7.67 54.28
CA ASN A 137 -13.19 8.84 53.39
C ASN A 137 -12.08 9.83 53.79
N CYS A 138 -10.89 9.68 53.20
CA CYS A 138 -9.84 10.71 53.15
C CYS A 138 -9.17 10.64 51.76
N GLU A 139 -9.06 11.78 51.09
CA GLU A 139 -8.16 11.96 49.94
C GLU A 139 -6.75 12.30 50.46
N PHE A 140 -5.73 11.66 49.91
CA PHE A 140 -4.34 11.93 50.26
C PHE A 140 -3.66 12.68 49.11
N ILE A 141 -2.86 13.69 49.45
CA ILE A 141 -1.95 14.35 48.49
C ILE A 141 -0.52 14.00 48.91
N VAL A 142 0.25 13.40 48.00
CA VAL A 142 1.65 13.04 48.22
C VAL A 142 2.53 14.02 47.45
N VAL A 143 3.46 14.69 48.14
CA VAL A 143 4.41 15.63 47.52
C VAL A 143 5.84 15.16 47.81
N ALA A 144 6.63 14.93 46.75
CA ALA A 144 8.06 14.63 46.86
C ALA A 144 8.86 15.90 46.49
N GLU A 145 9.69 16.40 47.42
CA GLU A 145 10.57 17.54 47.17
C GLU A 145 12.04 17.10 47.05
N GLN A 146 12.71 17.48 45.94
CA GLN A 146 14.14 17.31 45.78
C GLN A 146 14.88 18.61 46.15
N ARG A 147 15.72 18.59 47.19
CA ARG A 147 16.55 19.76 47.55
C ARG A 147 17.97 19.66 47.03
N ILE A 148 18.29 20.41 45.98
CA ILE A 148 19.68 20.62 45.50
C ILE A 148 20.23 21.92 46.10
N THR A 149 21.31 21.86 46.87
CA THR A 149 22.04 23.05 47.33
C THR A 149 23.22 23.36 46.41
N ARG A 150 23.22 24.59 45.86
CA ARG A 150 24.23 25.10 44.91
C ARG A 150 25.38 25.76 45.69
N LYS A 151 26.63 25.31 45.49
CA LYS A 151 27.83 26.04 45.94
C LYS A 151 28.91 26.04 44.85
N ASP A 152 29.17 27.24 44.34
CA ASP A 152 30.32 27.80 43.61
C ASP A 152 31.25 26.86 42.80
N MET A 153 31.43 27.16 41.50
CA MET A 153 32.66 27.80 41.00
C MET A 153 32.66 28.05 39.47
N ASN A 154 33.13 29.23 39.10
CA ASN A 154 33.62 29.64 37.78
C ASN A 154 35.15 29.49 37.76
N THR A 155 35.78 28.92 36.72
CA THR A 155 36.97 29.45 35.97
C THR A 155 37.64 28.43 35.00
N GLN A 156 37.71 28.84 33.73
CA GLN A 156 38.78 28.77 32.69
C GLN A 156 39.68 27.53 32.40
N ASN A 157 39.69 27.18 31.11
CA ASN A 157 40.79 26.87 30.16
C ASN A 157 41.94 25.87 30.50
N GLY A 158 42.12 24.87 29.63
CA GLY A 158 43.46 24.37 29.22
C GLY A 158 43.65 22.84 29.15
N LEU A 159 44.11 22.38 27.98
CA LEU A 159 44.71 21.09 27.57
C LEU A 159 45.23 20.06 28.62
N SER A 160 45.02 18.78 28.24
CA SER A 160 45.85 17.56 28.43
C SER A 160 45.65 16.60 29.63
N HIS A 161 45.59 15.31 29.26
CA HIS A 161 45.70 14.00 29.92
C HIS A 161 45.63 13.78 31.45
N ASN A 162 44.86 12.71 31.78
CA ASN A 162 44.95 11.74 32.88
C ASN A 162 44.87 12.25 34.33
N VAL A 163 43.86 11.77 35.09
CA VAL A 163 43.86 11.27 36.50
C VAL A 163 42.40 10.90 36.89
N PRO A 164 42.14 9.95 37.82
CA PRO A 164 41.03 9.00 37.77
C PRO A 164 39.83 9.29 38.72
N PHE A 165 38.74 8.55 38.45
CA PHE A 165 37.58 8.17 39.29
C PHE A 165 37.25 8.96 40.58
N LEU A 166 36.02 9.47 40.64
CA LEU A 166 35.23 9.65 41.87
C LEU A 166 33.80 9.09 41.64
N PRO A 167 33.19 8.42 42.62
CA PRO A 167 31.84 7.87 42.50
C PRO A 167 30.76 8.95 42.66
N ALA A 168 29.63 8.78 41.96
CA ALA A 168 28.45 9.63 42.08
C ALA A 168 27.82 9.54 43.49
N PRO A 169 27.20 10.62 44.01
CA PRO A 169 26.55 10.62 45.32
C PRO A 169 25.18 9.93 45.27
N SER A 170 24.84 9.18 46.33
CA SER A 170 23.50 8.67 46.60
C SER A 170 22.53 9.81 46.95
N THR A 171 21.36 9.82 46.34
CA THR A 171 20.26 10.75 46.69
C THR A 171 19.21 10.01 47.53
N ASP A 172 18.95 10.52 48.73
CA ASP A 172 17.81 10.14 49.58
C ASP A 172 16.62 11.07 49.30
N TYR A 173 15.39 10.54 49.29
CA TYR A 173 14.14 11.30 49.17
C TYR A 173 13.38 11.28 50.50
N ASP A 174 12.89 12.43 50.95
CA ASP A 174 11.91 12.53 52.03
C ASP A 174 10.51 12.65 51.40
N ILE A 175 9.56 11.81 51.82
CA ILE A 175 8.14 11.90 51.40
C ILE A 175 7.35 12.51 52.55
N VAL A 176 6.63 13.61 52.27
CA VAL A 176 5.71 14.23 53.21
C VAL A 176 4.28 13.87 52.80
N ILE A 177 3.52 13.32 53.73
CA ILE A 177 2.10 13.01 53.52
C ILE A 177 1.29 14.01 54.34
N SER A 178 0.42 14.74 53.66
CA SER A 178 -0.48 15.72 54.27
C SER A 178 -1.91 15.21 54.18
N CYS A 179 -2.64 15.25 55.29
CA CYS A 179 -4.05 14.88 55.34
C CYS A 179 -4.90 16.09 55.74
N ILE A 180 -6.05 16.24 55.06
CA ILE A 180 -7.08 17.21 55.43
C ILE A 180 -8.33 16.41 55.81
N ASP A 181 -8.81 16.58 57.05
CA ASP A 181 -10.07 15.97 57.45
C ASP A 181 -11.29 16.74 56.91
N SER A 182 -12.47 16.12 56.97
CA SER A 182 -13.73 16.74 56.55
C SER A 182 -14.12 18.03 57.31
N ALA A 183 -13.35 18.44 58.32
CA ALA A 183 -13.50 19.69 59.05
C ALA A 183 -12.44 20.76 58.66
N GLY A 184 -11.55 20.47 57.72
CA GLY A 184 -10.54 21.40 57.20
C GLY A 184 -9.31 21.54 58.09
N ASN A 185 -9.01 20.57 58.97
CA ASN A 185 -7.79 20.59 59.76
C ASN A 185 -6.67 19.85 59.04
N GLU A 186 -5.51 20.50 58.89
CA GLU A 186 -4.30 19.92 58.29
C GLU A 186 -3.41 19.25 59.35
N GLY A 187 -2.94 18.04 59.05
CA GLY A 187 -1.87 17.35 59.78
C GLY A 187 -0.81 16.79 58.82
N GLU A 188 0.46 16.94 59.17
CA GLU A 188 1.61 16.43 58.41
C GLU A 188 2.33 15.31 59.16
N GLU A 189 2.70 14.25 58.46
CA GLU A 189 3.58 13.19 58.98
C GLU A 189 4.74 12.93 57.99
N LEU A 190 5.95 12.79 58.54
CA LEU A 190 7.19 12.64 57.77
C LEU A 190 7.69 11.20 57.90
N ILE A 191 7.82 10.49 56.78
CA ILE A 191 8.28 9.10 56.75
C ILE A 191 9.61 9.00 56.00
N GLN A 192 10.65 8.49 56.67
CA GLN A 192 11.96 8.22 56.07
C GLN A 192 12.13 6.72 55.83
N PHE A 193 12.57 6.34 54.63
CA PHE A 193 12.91 4.96 54.30
C PHE A 193 14.43 4.78 54.22
N SER A 194 14.93 3.67 54.79
CA SER A 194 16.33 3.28 54.67
C SER A 194 16.44 1.79 54.29
N SER A 195 16.79 1.52 53.02
CA SER A 195 17.39 0.27 52.47
C SER A 195 16.66 -1.09 52.68
N PRO A 196 16.95 -2.13 51.85
CA PRO A 196 15.94 -3.07 51.37
C PRO A 196 15.88 -4.40 52.14
N PRO A 197 14.79 -5.18 51.96
CA PRO A 197 14.91 -6.63 52.10
C PRO A 197 14.27 -7.46 50.96
N GLU A 198 15.08 -8.43 50.54
CA GLU A 198 14.81 -9.84 50.22
C GLU A 198 13.44 -10.35 49.74
N GLN A 199 13.57 -11.25 48.75
CA GLN A 199 12.60 -12.19 48.18
C GLN A 199 11.75 -12.92 49.22
N VAL A 200 10.43 -13.01 48.94
CA VAL A 200 9.57 -14.09 49.43
C VAL A 200 8.63 -14.52 48.31
N SER A 201 8.75 -15.78 47.90
CA SER A 201 7.83 -16.53 47.02
C SER A 201 6.62 -17.05 47.81
N VAL A 202 5.39 -16.91 47.30
CA VAL A 202 4.23 -17.69 47.77
C VAL A 202 3.33 -18.08 46.59
N SER A 203 3.15 -19.40 46.43
CA SER A 203 2.08 -20.04 45.67
C SER A 203 0.71 -19.86 46.33
N GLN A 204 -0.39 -19.87 45.57
CA GLN A 204 -1.56 -20.72 45.87
C GLN A 204 -2.70 -20.57 44.84
N ASN A 205 -3.29 -21.71 44.48
CA ASN A 205 -4.64 -21.87 43.92
C ASN A 205 -5.70 -21.10 44.74
N PRO A 206 -6.89 -20.87 44.19
CA PRO A 206 -8.02 -21.58 44.77
C PRO A 206 -9.13 -22.07 43.81
N THR A 207 -9.68 -23.18 44.30
CA THR A 207 -10.98 -23.86 44.14
C THR A 207 -12.24 -23.04 43.84
N ASP A 208 -13.09 -23.68 43.02
CA ASP A 208 -14.55 -23.88 43.12
C ASP A 208 -15.37 -23.07 44.13
N THR A 209 -16.47 -22.49 43.64
CA THR A 209 -17.75 -22.49 44.38
C THR A 209 -18.95 -22.43 43.43
N GLU A 210 -19.87 -23.39 43.64
CA GLU A 210 -21.22 -23.44 43.09
C GLU A 210 -22.06 -22.22 43.50
N ASN A 211 -22.96 -21.76 42.61
CA ASN A 211 -24.32 -21.40 43.05
C ASN A 211 -25.36 -21.47 41.92
N LYS A 212 -26.54 -21.91 42.33
CA LYS A 212 -27.70 -22.34 41.54
C LYS A 212 -28.66 -21.21 41.15
N GLU A 213 -29.35 -21.49 40.03
CA GLU A 213 -30.78 -21.22 39.72
C GLU A 213 -31.30 -19.77 39.74
N ASN A 214 -31.70 -19.28 38.56
CA ASN A 214 -33.08 -18.85 38.32
C ASN A 214 -33.42 -18.86 36.82
N ILE A 215 -34.42 -19.67 36.47
CA ILE A 215 -35.01 -19.83 35.14
C ILE A 215 -36.21 -18.86 35.00
N PRO A 216 -36.38 -18.19 33.85
CA PRO A 216 -37.70 -17.84 33.36
C PRO A 216 -38.10 -18.70 32.16
N THR A 217 -39.34 -19.16 32.21
CA THR A 217 -40.09 -20.00 31.27
C THR A 217 -40.19 -19.40 29.85
N PRO A 218 -40.32 -20.21 28.79
CA PRO A 218 -40.37 -19.72 27.41
C PRO A 218 -41.71 -19.09 27.06
N ILE A 219 -41.66 -18.02 26.27
CA ILE A 219 -42.82 -17.41 25.59
C ILE A 219 -43.06 -18.20 24.29
N GLU A 220 -44.25 -18.78 24.15
CA GLU A 220 -44.74 -19.37 22.89
C GLU A 220 -45.04 -18.26 21.88
N ILE A 221 -44.47 -18.35 20.68
CA ILE A 221 -44.84 -17.56 19.50
C ILE A 221 -45.41 -18.52 18.44
N PRO A 222 -46.56 -18.18 17.80
CA PRO A 222 -47.31 -19.13 16.99
C PRO A 222 -46.71 -19.33 15.58
N ASN A 223 -46.86 -20.58 15.11
CA ASN A 223 -46.68 -21.01 13.72
C ASN A 223 -47.38 -20.07 12.73
N LEU A 224 -46.62 -19.53 11.78
CA LEU A 224 -47.13 -18.97 10.53
C LEU A 224 -46.73 -19.89 9.37
N GLU A 225 -47.76 -20.40 8.71
CA GLU A 225 -47.67 -21.34 7.59
C GLU A 225 -47.01 -20.70 6.36
N LYS A 226 -46.03 -21.42 5.82
CA LYS A 226 -45.42 -21.21 4.51
C LYS A 226 -46.39 -21.70 3.44
N ASN A 227 -47.09 -20.81 2.75
CA ASN A 227 -47.68 -21.06 1.43
C ASN A 227 -48.19 -19.75 0.82
N GLU A 228 -47.50 -19.26 -0.23
CA GLU A 228 -48.00 -18.46 -1.37
C GLU A 228 -46.80 -17.70 -1.99
N LEU A 229 -45.89 -18.44 -2.65
CA LEU A 229 -44.87 -17.84 -3.52
C LEU A 229 -44.40 -18.88 -4.55
N THR A 230 -45.34 -19.29 -5.40
CA THR A 230 -45.05 -20.03 -6.63
C THR A 230 -46.25 -19.87 -7.56
N LYS A 231 -46.38 -18.72 -8.24
CA LYS A 231 -47.31 -18.57 -9.37
C LYS A 231 -47.15 -17.36 -10.30
N ILE A 232 -46.04 -16.65 -10.29
CA ILE A 232 -45.81 -15.58 -11.28
C ILE A 232 -44.36 -15.65 -11.75
N LEU A 233 -44.09 -16.47 -12.76
CA LEU A 233 -42.93 -16.37 -13.67
C LEU A 233 -43.11 -17.43 -14.76
N ASP A 234 -44.02 -17.19 -15.69
CA ASP A 234 -43.92 -17.75 -17.04
C ASP A 234 -44.94 -17.06 -17.94
N ASN A 235 -44.45 -16.20 -18.85
CA ASN A 235 -45.05 -15.85 -20.14
C ASN A 235 -44.34 -14.63 -20.75
N ARG A 236 -43.28 -14.86 -21.54
CA ARG A 236 -42.91 -13.96 -22.64
C ARG A 236 -42.59 -14.80 -23.90
N PRO A 237 -43.12 -14.43 -25.07
CA PRO A 237 -42.88 -15.14 -26.32
C PRO A 237 -41.50 -14.79 -26.93
N PRO A 238 -40.92 -15.65 -27.78
CA PRO A 238 -39.63 -15.39 -28.40
C PRO A 238 -39.76 -14.29 -29.47
N VAL A 239 -38.90 -13.27 -29.39
CA VAL A 239 -38.78 -12.23 -30.40
C VAL A 239 -37.65 -12.62 -31.35
N ASP A 240 -38.04 -12.89 -32.59
CA ASP A 240 -37.19 -13.24 -33.72
C ASP A 240 -36.69 -11.93 -34.37
N ILE A 241 -35.41 -11.59 -34.17
CA ILE A 241 -34.81 -10.36 -34.72
C ILE A 241 -34.07 -10.70 -36.01
N LYS A 242 -34.62 -10.22 -37.15
CA LYS A 242 -33.90 -10.17 -38.43
C LYS A 242 -32.98 -8.95 -38.45
N LEU A 243 -31.69 -9.21 -38.66
CA LEU A 243 -30.69 -8.17 -38.95
C LEU A 243 -30.96 -7.52 -40.32
N PRO A 244 -30.82 -6.18 -40.46
CA PRO A 244 -30.89 -5.52 -41.74
C PRO A 244 -29.55 -5.61 -42.52
N ASP A 245 -29.73 -5.60 -43.84
CA ASP A 245 -28.77 -5.74 -44.92
C ASP A 245 -27.80 -4.54 -44.98
N GLU A 246 -26.53 -4.77 -44.65
CA GLU A 246 -25.44 -3.81 -44.85
C GLU A 246 -24.95 -3.86 -46.30
N SER A 247 -25.58 -3.09 -47.17
CA SER A 247 -24.91 -2.59 -48.36
C SER A 247 -25.26 -1.13 -48.60
N GLN A 248 -24.23 -0.35 -48.91
CA GLN A 248 -24.19 1.06 -49.30
C GLN A 248 -23.78 2.05 -48.21
N LEU A 249 -22.47 2.30 -48.15
CA LEU A 249 -21.83 3.62 -48.16
C LEU A 249 -20.31 3.42 -48.39
N SER A 250 -19.77 4.04 -49.45
CA SER A 250 -18.34 4.00 -49.79
C SER A 250 -17.70 5.34 -49.43
N PRO A 251 -16.63 5.35 -48.60
CA PRO A 251 -15.65 6.42 -48.53
C PRO A 251 -14.38 6.07 -49.32
N GLU A 252 -13.64 7.11 -49.72
CA GLU A 252 -12.38 7.03 -50.46
C GLU A 252 -11.38 6.08 -49.79
N GLN A 253 -10.83 5.16 -50.58
CA GLN A 253 -9.91 4.13 -50.09
C GLN A 253 -8.57 4.77 -49.66
N PRO A 254 -8.15 4.64 -48.39
CA PRO A 254 -6.74 4.85 -48.04
C PRO A 254 -5.87 3.87 -48.85
N GLU A 255 -4.65 4.27 -49.18
CA GLU A 255 -3.68 3.35 -49.79
C GLU A 255 -3.67 2.06 -48.99
N GLN A 256 -4.09 0.95 -49.62
CA GLN A 256 -4.12 -0.35 -48.96
C GLN A 256 -2.71 -0.66 -48.47
N SER A 257 -2.53 -0.71 -47.15
CA SER A 257 -1.34 -1.24 -46.52
C SER A 257 -1.11 -2.64 -47.07
N LYS A 258 0.08 -2.87 -47.61
CA LYS A 258 0.43 -4.17 -48.19
C LYS A 258 0.76 -5.11 -47.03
N ARG A 259 -0.12 -6.10 -46.79
CA ARG A 259 0.14 -7.23 -45.89
C ARG A 259 1.39 -7.99 -46.34
N ILE A 260 2.32 -8.22 -45.41
CA ILE A 260 3.54 -9.00 -45.63
C ILE A 260 3.59 -10.09 -44.56
N ASP A 261 3.50 -11.35 -44.98
CA ASP A 261 3.47 -12.50 -44.07
C ASP A 261 4.86 -12.77 -43.46
N ILE A 262 4.89 -13.09 -42.17
CA ILE A 262 6.08 -13.53 -41.44
C ILE A 262 6.10 -15.06 -41.47
N LEU A 263 6.74 -15.61 -42.48
CA LEU A 263 6.75 -17.06 -42.70
C LEU A 263 7.72 -17.77 -41.75
N GLY A 264 7.38 -19.00 -41.37
CA GLY A 264 8.31 -19.91 -40.69
C GLY A 264 8.33 -19.83 -39.16
N ILE A 265 7.45 -19.06 -38.53
CA ILE A 265 7.42 -18.88 -37.07
C ILE A 265 6.34 -19.70 -36.35
N GLY A 266 5.57 -20.52 -37.07
CA GLY A 266 4.59 -21.46 -36.48
C GLY A 266 3.23 -20.89 -36.09
N THR A 267 2.94 -19.62 -36.42
CA THR A 267 1.61 -18.98 -36.31
C THR A 267 1.33 -18.12 -37.55
N ASP A 268 0.07 -17.80 -37.84
CA ASP A 268 -0.28 -16.81 -38.88
C ASP A 268 0.03 -15.41 -38.33
N ALA A 269 1.23 -14.93 -38.66
CA ALA A 269 1.66 -13.58 -38.35
C ALA A 269 2.00 -12.84 -39.64
N TYR A 270 1.67 -11.56 -39.67
CA TYR A 270 1.98 -10.67 -40.77
C TYR A 270 2.23 -9.27 -40.22
N PHE A 271 2.78 -8.39 -41.05
CA PHE A 271 2.86 -6.99 -40.69
C PHE A 271 2.37 -6.09 -41.83
N GLU A 272 1.96 -4.90 -41.44
CA GLU A 272 1.56 -3.81 -42.31
C GLU A 272 2.43 -2.59 -42.02
N ILE A 273 3.02 -1.99 -43.04
CA ILE A 273 3.83 -0.77 -42.91
C ILE A 273 3.04 0.41 -43.47
N THR A 274 2.94 1.46 -42.68
CA THR A 274 2.48 2.79 -43.10
C THR A 274 3.69 3.76 -43.17
N SER A 275 3.45 5.06 -43.43
CA SER A 275 4.54 6.04 -43.38
C SER A 275 5.12 6.25 -41.98
N ASP A 276 4.33 5.97 -40.94
CA ASP A 276 4.63 6.44 -39.57
C ASP A 276 4.76 5.27 -38.56
N GLU A 277 4.33 4.07 -38.94
CA GLU A 277 4.35 2.88 -38.08
C GLU A 277 4.43 1.57 -38.86
N ILE A 278 4.95 0.55 -38.20
CA ILE A 278 4.75 -0.86 -38.55
C ILE A 278 3.78 -1.50 -37.54
N VAL A 279 2.79 -2.20 -38.05
CA VAL A 279 1.82 -2.95 -37.25
C VAL A 279 2.06 -4.43 -37.48
N ILE A 280 2.52 -5.14 -36.46
CA ILE A 280 2.71 -6.59 -36.49
C ILE A 280 1.46 -7.23 -35.90
N ILE A 281 0.88 -8.18 -36.61
CA ILE A 281 -0.39 -8.84 -36.28
C ILE A 281 -0.14 -10.35 -36.26
N TRP A 282 -0.69 -11.04 -35.27
CA TRP A 282 -0.63 -12.49 -35.14
C TRP A 282 -1.95 -13.03 -34.58
N GLU A 283 -2.26 -14.29 -34.89
CA GLU A 283 -3.38 -14.99 -34.27
C GLU A 283 -2.95 -15.60 -32.92
N ASN A 284 -3.70 -15.29 -31.85
CA ASN A 284 -3.49 -15.94 -30.56
C ASN A 284 -4.06 -17.38 -30.60
N PRO A 285 -3.39 -18.36 -29.98
CA PRO A 285 -3.88 -19.72 -29.93
C PRO A 285 -5.07 -19.83 -28.96
N ALA A 286 -5.95 -20.82 -29.17
CA ALA A 286 -7.13 -21.02 -28.32
C ALA A 286 -6.80 -21.27 -26.83
N GLU A 287 -5.59 -21.76 -26.54
CA GLU A 287 -5.12 -22.11 -25.19
C GLU A 287 -4.29 -21.00 -24.53
N GLY A 288 -4.15 -19.82 -25.15
CA GLY A 288 -3.27 -18.78 -24.63
C GLY A 288 -3.15 -17.49 -25.44
N GLN A 289 -2.02 -16.80 -25.29
CA GLN A 289 -1.70 -15.57 -26.01
C GLN A 289 -0.22 -15.54 -26.40
N TYR A 290 0.12 -14.87 -27.50
CA TYR A 290 1.52 -14.52 -27.78
C TYR A 290 1.83 -13.09 -27.31
N SER A 291 3.07 -12.87 -26.88
CA SER A 291 3.67 -11.56 -26.63
C SER A 291 4.79 -11.32 -27.63
N LEU A 292 4.94 -10.09 -28.11
CA LEU A 292 5.98 -9.74 -29.05
C LEU A 292 7.13 -9.01 -28.34
N ILE A 293 8.35 -9.40 -28.67
CA ILE A 293 9.55 -8.62 -28.38
C ILE A 293 10.25 -8.21 -29.68
N LEU A 294 10.80 -7.01 -29.71
CA LEU A 294 11.53 -6.46 -30.87
C LEU A 294 12.82 -5.75 -30.47
N LYS A 295 13.83 -5.89 -31.32
CA LYS A 295 15.09 -5.12 -31.27
C LYS A 295 15.54 -4.73 -32.66
N GLU A 296 16.45 -3.76 -32.74
CA GLU A 296 17.20 -3.49 -33.97
C GLU A 296 18.28 -4.56 -34.17
N GLU A 297 18.57 -4.96 -35.41
CA GLU A 297 19.65 -5.93 -35.72
C GLU A 297 21.01 -5.47 -35.16
N SER A 298 21.27 -4.17 -35.15
CA SER A 298 22.50 -3.56 -34.64
C SER A 298 22.60 -3.56 -33.11
N HIS A 299 21.49 -3.76 -32.40
CA HIS A 299 21.39 -3.70 -30.95
C HIS A 299 21.42 -5.09 -30.32
N LYS A 300 22.12 -5.19 -29.17
CA LYS A 300 22.18 -6.45 -28.40
C LYS A 300 20.92 -6.68 -27.56
N ASP A 301 20.26 -5.60 -27.15
CA ASP A 301 19.16 -5.62 -26.18
C ASP A 301 17.79 -5.49 -26.86
N TRP A 302 16.76 -6.10 -26.25
CA TRP A 302 15.35 -6.05 -26.69
C TRP A 302 14.67 -4.73 -26.29
N ASN A 303 15.03 -3.65 -26.98
CA ASN A 303 14.74 -2.27 -26.58
C ASN A 303 13.63 -1.57 -27.39
N ILE A 304 13.14 -2.15 -28.49
CA ILE A 304 12.13 -1.50 -29.34
C ILE A 304 10.72 -1.82 -28.87
N TYR A 305 10.41 -3.06 -28.51
CA TYR A 305 9.07 -3.41 -28.05
C TYR A 305 9.11 -4.58 -27.09
N TYR A 306 8.34 -4.49 -26.02
CA TYR A 306 8.11 -5.56 -25.05
C TYR A 306 6.65 -5.44 -24.57
N GLY A 307 5.76 -6.27 -25.10
CA GLY A 307 4.34 -6.16 -24.75
C GLY A 307 3.51 -7.35 -25.23
N GLY A 308 2.80 -7.97 -24.28
CA GLY A 308 1.72 -8.92 -24.56
C GLY A 308 0.44 -8.15 -24.78
N HIS A 309 -0.08 -8.15 -26.00
CA HIS A 309 -1.40 -7.58 -26.27
C HIS A 309 -2.38 -8.75 -26.43
N PRO A 310 -3.46 -8.84 -25.63
CA PRO A 310 -4.47 -9.91 -25.76
C PRO A 310 -5.15 -9.95 -27.14
N ILE A 311 -4.96 -8.91 -27.95
CA ILE A 311 -5.62 -8.69 -29.24
C ILE A 311 -4.78 -9.12 -30.46
N GLY A 312 -3.60 -9.72 -30.26
CA GLY A 312 -2.81 -10.26 -31.37
C GLY A 312 -2.21 -9.19 -32.29
N LYS A 313 -1.89 -8.01 -31.77
CA LYS A 313 -1.40 -6.88 -32.57
C LYS A 313 -0.45 -5.98 -31.76
N ALA A 314 0.65 -5.56 -32.39
CA ALA A 314 1.64 -4.63 -31.84
C ALA A 314 1.95 -3.51 -32.85
N PRO A 315 1.44 -2.29 -32.63
CA PRO A 315 1.86 -1.11 -33.38
C PRO A 315 3.21 -0.59 -32.86
N VAL A 316 4.16 -0.38 -33.77
CA VAL A 316 5.50 0.15 -33.50
C VAL A 316 5.66 1.44 -34.29
N ASN A 317 5.59 2.56 -33.59
CA ASN A 317 5.69 3.89 -34.19
C ASN A 317 7.17 4.24 -34.47
N PHE A 318 7.47 4.63 -35.70
CA PHE A 318 8.85 4.89 -36.12
C PHE A 318 9.47 6.07 -35.36
N GLN A 319 8.73 7.16 -35.18
CA GLN A 319 9.21 8.34 -34.45
C GLN A 319 9.52 8.03 -32.98
N LYS A 320 8.65 7.26 -32.32
CA LYS A 320 8.81 6.88 -30.90
C LYS A 320 10.11 6.10 -30.65
N TYR A 321 10.50 5.26 -31.61
CA TYR A 321 11.68 4.39 -31.49
C TYR A 321 12.88 4.88 -32.30
N ASN A 322 12.81 6.10 -32.83
CA ASN A 322 13.85 6.70 -33.67
C ASN A 322 14.25 5.82 -34.86
N LEU A 323 13.24 5.19 -35.49
CA LEU A 323 13.38 4.42 -36.72
C LEU A 323 13.15 5.35 -37.92
N ASP A 324 14.00 5.29 -38.93
CA ASP A 324 13.88 6.06 -40.17
C ASP A 324 13.26 5.25 -41.32
N GLY A 325 12.94 3.97 -41.06
CA GLY A 325 12.33 3.05 -42.02
C GLY A 325 13.34 2.29 -42.88
N SER A 326 14.64 2.44 -42.62
CA SER A 326 15.70 1.64 -43.24
C SER A 326 16.22 0.51 -42.36
N GLU A 327 15.76 0.43 -41.11
CA GLU A 327 16.26 -0.54 -40.14
C GLU A 327 15.81 -1.98 -40.44
N LYS A 328 16.59 -2.92 -39.90
CA LYS A 328 16.20 -4.33 -39.77
C LYS A 328 15.84 -4.60 -38.33
N LEU A 329 14.62 -5.07 -38.11
CA LEU A 329 14.11 -5.42 -36.80
C LEU A 329 14.19 -6.94 -36.63
N ILE A 330 14.73 -7.39 -35.50
CA ILE A 330 14.64 -8.78 -35.08
C ILE A 330 13.48 -8.90 -34.10
N GLY A 331 12.55 -9.80 -34.39
CA GLY A 331 11.38 -10.08 -33.58
C GLY A 331 11.29 -11.51 -33.12
N GLN A 332 10.66 -11.70 -31.97
CA GLN A 332 10.34 -13.01 -31.43
C GLN A 332 8.98 -12.98 -30.73
N LEU A 333 8.16 -14.00 -30.97
CA LEU A 333 6.91 -14.19 -30.25
C LEU A 333 7.11 -15.17 -29.09
N TRP A 334 6.56 -14.81 -27.93
CA TRP A 334 6.59 -15.59 -26.69
C TRP A 334 5.19 -16.12 -26.43
N HIS A 335 5.04 -17.44 -26.36
CA HIS A 335 3.76 -18.09 -26.08
C HIS A 335 3.51 -18.12 -24.59
N TYR A 336 2.33 -17.68 -24.16
CA TYR A 336 1.81 -17.77 -22.80
C TYR A 336 0.49 -18.53 -22.79
N ALA A 337 0.18 -19.26 -21.73
CA ALA A 337 -1.14 -19.84 -21.52
C ALA A 337 -2.18 -18.78 -21.11
N ALA A 338 -3.46 -19.18 -21.02
CA ALA A 338 -4.58 -18.30 -20.66
C ALA A 338 -4.43 -17.63 -19.28
N ASP A 339 -3.77 -18.28 -18.33
CA ASP A 339 -3.43 -17.76 -16.98
C ASP A 339 -2.12 -16.95 -16.96
N ARG A 340 -1.57 -16.61 -18.13
CA ARG A 340 -0.34 -15.81 -18.34
C ARG A 340 0.97 -16.50 -17.90
N HIS A 341 1.03 -17.82 -17.72
CA HIS A 341 2.32 -18.51 -17.56
C HIS A 341 3.05 -18.70 -18.91
N PHE A 342 4.38 -18.53 -18.94
CA PHE A 342 5.18 -18.66 -20.16
C PHE A 342 5.31 -20.13 -20.60
N LEU A 343 5.04 -20.40 -21.89
CA LEU A 343 5.05 -21.73 -22.49
C LEU A 343 6.29 -21.98 -23.37
N ALA A 344 6.57 -21.10 -24.34
CA ALA A 344 7.66 -21.31 -25.30
C ALA A 344 8.06 -20.04 -26.05
N TYR A 345 9.28 -20.05 -26.61
CA TYR A 345 9.71 -19.09 -27.62
C TYR A 345 9.38 -19.61 -29.03
N LEU A 346 8.84 -18.77 -29.89
CA LEU A 346 8.76 -19.04 -31.33
C LEU A 346 10.08 -18.68 -32.04
N PRO A 347 10.36 -19.21 -33.25
CA PRO A 347 11.55 -18.85 -34.02
C PRO A 347 11.69 -17.34 -34.21
N GLU A 348 12.92 -16.84 -34.13
CA GLU A 348 13.19 -15.43 -34.44
C GLU A 348 12.93 -15.15 -35.92
N PHE A 349 12.50 -13.93 -36.20
CA PHE A 349 12.30 -13.45 -37.56
C PHE A 349 12.90 -12.06 -37.70
N MET A 350 13.32 -11.74 -38.91
CA MET A 350 13.82 -10.43 -39.28
C MET A 350 12.80 -9.73 -40.16
N ILE A 351 12.44 -8.49 -39.81
CA ILE A 351 11.67 -7.57 -40.65
C ILE A 351 12.65 -6.54 -41.20
N ASP A 352 12.79 -6.48 -42.52
CA ASP A 352 13.58 -5.46 -43.21
C ASP A 352 12.62 -4.36 -43.68
N LEU A 353 12.67 -3.19 -43.02
CA LEU A 353 11.74 -2.08 -43.27
C LEU A 353 11.99 -1.43 -44.65
N GLU A 354 13.24 -1.41 -45.12
CA GLU A 354 13.62 -0.82 -46.40
C GLU A 354 13.04 -1.63 -47.57
N THR A 355 13.24 -2.95 -47.53
CA THR A 355 12.78 -3.88 -48.58
C THR A 355 11.33 -4.32 -48.40
N LYS A 356 10.75 -4.06 -47.22
CA LYS A 356 9.42 -4.51 -46.80
C LYS A 356 9.28 -6.02 -46.93
N THR A 357 10.24 -6.75 -46.37
CA THR A 357 10.26 -8.21 -46.34
C THR A 357 10.38 -8.73 -44.91
N ALA A 358 9.86 -9.94 -44.67
CA ALA A 358 10.18 -10.70 -43.46
C ALA A 358 10.84 -12.03 -43.86
N THR A 359 11.89 -12.38 -43.14
CA THR A 359 12.58 -13.67 -43.30
C THR A 359 12.76 -14.32 -41.93
N PRO A 360 12.42 -15.61 -41.77
CA PRO A 360 12.74 -16.31 -40.54
C PRO A 360 14.26 -16.39 -40.39
N LEU A 361 14.76 -16.14 -39.18
CA LEU A 361 16.15 -16.36 -38.83
C LEU A 361 16.32 -17.84 -38.48
N ILE A 362 16.20 -18.68 -39.49
CA ILE A 362 16.52 -20.11 -39.35
C ILE A 362 18.03 -20.20 -39.38
N GLU A 363 18.63 -20.63 -38.27
CA GLU A 363 20.03 -21.02 -38.25
C GLU A 363 20.20 -22.20 -39.23
N GLU A 364 20.77 -21.95 -40.41
CA GLU A 364 21.05 -22.99 -41.41
C GLU A 364 21.99 -24.03 -40.80
N GLN A 365 21.44 -25.13 -40.27
CA GLN A 365 22.20 -26.36 -40.12
C GLN A 365 22.38 -26.93 -41.54
N GLU A 366 23.61 -26.86 -42.07
CA GLU A 366 23.93 -27.38 -43.40
C GLU A 366 23.47 -28.84 -43.59
N PRO A 367 22.89 -29.19 -44.76
CA PRO A 367 22.47 -30.55 -45.03
C PRO A 367 23.70 -31.43 -45.26
N ILE A 368 23.94 -32.37 -44.34
CA ILE A 368 24.96 -33.41 -44.49
C ILE A 368 24.48 -34.40 -45.56
N GLU A 369 24.79 -34.13 -46.84
CA GLU A 369 24.92 -35.19 -47.84
C GLU A 369 26.26 -35.92 -47.58
N LYS A 370 26.20 -37.02 -46.82
CA LYS A 370 27.31 -37.98 -46.78
C LYS A 370 26.78 -39.40 -46.83
N THR A 371 27.24 -40.08 -47.87
CA THR A 371 27.17 -41.51 -48.15
C THR A 371 27.16 -42.36 -46.88
N ILE A 372 26.16 -43.26 -46.81
CA ILE A 372 26.03 -44.30 -45.79
C ILE A 372 27.28 -45.18 -45.82
N GLU A 373 28.19 -44.93 -44.89
CA GLU A 373 28.96 -45.98 -44.21
C GLU A 373 28.53 -45.91 -42.74
N GLU A 374 27.97 -47.01 -42.24
CA GLU A 374 27.47 -47.14 -40.86
C GLU A 374 28.53 -46.63 -39.87
N PRO A 375 28.26 -45.57 -39.08
CA PRO A 375 29.12 -45.25 -37.97
C PRO A 375 28.88 -46.33 -36.91
N ILE A 376 29.94 -47.09 -36.65
CA ILE A 376 30.12 -47.97 -35.50
C ILE A 376 29.40 -47.35 -34.29
N GLU A 377 28.39 -48.04 -33.76
CA GLU A 377 27.71 -47.69 -32.51
C GLU A 377 28.78 -47.39 -31.45
N LYS A 378 29.04 -46.10 -31.22
CA LYS A 378 29.76 -45.68 -30.03
C LYS A 378 28.80 -45.94 -28.89
N LEU A 379 29.12 -46.92 -28.03
CA LEU A 379 28.39 -47.23 -26.80
C LEU A 379 28.05 -45.91 -26.09
N VAL A 380 26.80 -45.49 -26.15
CA VAL A 380 26.28 -44.38 -25.36
C VAL A 380 25.98 -44.98 -24.00
N GLU A 381 26.79 -44.63 -23.01
CA GLU A 381 26.55 -45.07 -21.65
C GLU A 381 25.37 -44.30 -21.06
N THR A 382 24.41 -45.05 -20.51
CA THR A 382 23.25 -44.52 -19.81
C THR A 382 23.53 -44.57 -18.30
N PHE A 383 23.38 -43.44 -17.63
CA PHE A 383 23.65 -43.27 -16.21
C PHE A 383 22.35 -42.94 -15.47
N SER A 384 22.12 -43.54 -14.31
CA SER A 384 20.99 -43.17 -13.46
C SER A 384 21.23 -41.82 -12.78
N ILE A 385 20.20 -40.98 -12.71
CA ILE A 385 20.21 -39.75 -11.92
C ILE A 385 19.69 -40.08 -10.52
N THR A 386 20.63 -40.33 -9.61
CA THR A 386 20.34 -40.53 -8.19
C THR A 386 19.60 -39.29 -7.64
N ASN A 387 18.58 -39.53 -6.81
CA ASN A 387 17.72 -38.49 -6.21
C ASN A 387 16.80 -37.71 -7.16
N SER A 388 16.69 -38.10 -8.44
CA SER A 388 15.69 -37.49 -9.34
C SER A 388 14.23 -37.68 -8.86
N GLY A 389 13.97 -38.68 -8.02
CA GLY A 389 12.65 -39.02 -7.49
C GLY A 389 11.66 -39.60 -8.52
N ILE A 390 12.01 -39.58 -9.81
CA ILE A 390 11.18 -40.08 -10.92
C ILE A 390 11.87 -41.15 -11.78
N GLY A 391 13.04 -41.64 -11.34
CA GLY A 391 13.80 -42.65 -12.09
C GLY A 391 14.43 -42.10 -13.37
N ALA A 392 14.76 -40.82 -13.42
CA ALA A 392 15.40 -40.21 -14.57
C ALA A 392 16.82 -40.78 -14.80
N VAL A 393 17.23 -40.84 -16.06
CA VAL A 393 18.57 -41.25 -16.51
C VAL A 393 19.17 -40.16 -17.37
N TYR A 394 20.47 -40.21 -17.64
CA TYR A 394 21.08 -39.37 -18.66
C TYR A 394 22.05 -40.16 -19.53
N GLU A 395 22.15 -39.76 -20.79
CA GLU A 395 23.13 -40.25 -21.74
C GLU A 395 24.13 -39.14 -22.01
N LYS A 396 25.42 -39.44 -21.96
CA LYS A 396 26.48 -38.45 -22.14
C LYS A 396 27.30 -38.76 -23.40
N THR A 397 27.60 -37.70 -24.13
CA THR A 397 28.54 -37.70 -25.27
C THR A 397 29.58 -36.60 -25.07
N SER A 398 30.53 -36.45 -26.00
CA SER A 398 31.60 -35.45 -25.89
C SER A 398 31.11 -34.00 -25.94
N ASP A 399 29.94 -33.77 -26.51
CA ASP A 399 29.41 -32.45 -26.87
C ASP A 399 28.03 -32.16 -26.29
N LYS A 400 27.36 -33.16 -25.68
CA LYS A 400 26.05 -32.99 -25.03
C LYS A 400 25.77 -34.04 -23.97
N ILE A 401 24.80 -33.73 -23.11
CA ILE A 401 24.03 -34.74 -22.35
C ILE A 401 22.58 -34.79 -22.83
N VAL A 402 21.92 -35.93 -22.66
CA VAL A 402 20.49 -36.11 -22.87
C VAL A 402 19.89 -36.71 -21.62
N ILE A 403 19.16 -35.91 -20.84
CA ILE A 403 18.44 -36.38 -19.66
C ILE A 403 17.11 -36.97 -20.14
N LYS A 404 16.75 -38.17 -19.68
CA LYS A 404 15.53 -38.89 -20.05
C LYS A 404 14.74 -39.29 -18.80
N TRP A 405 13.42 -39.25 -18.86
CA TRP A 405 12.51 -39.62 -17.77
C TRP A 405 11.19 -40.11 -18.35
N SER A 406 10.38 -40.87 -17.60
CA SER A 406 9.02 -41.20 -18.06
C SER A 406 7.99 -40.32 -17.37
N ASN A 407 7.02 -39.80 -18.13
CA ASN A 407 5.93 -39.00 -17.57
C ASN A 407 4.93 -39.93 -16.84
N PRO A 408 4.18 -39.42 -15.83
CA PRO A 408 3.13 -40.19 -15.18
C PRO A 408 1.95 -40.43 -16.13
N GLU A 409 1.05 -41.38 -15.81
CA GLU A 409 -0.15 -41.65 -16.61
C GLU A 409 -1.08 -40.41 -16.72
N GLU A 410 -1.16 -39.62 -15.65
CA GLU A 410 -1.90 -38.35 -15.61
C GLU A 410 -0.92 -37.21 -15.31
N GLY A 411 -0.69 -36.33 -16.30
CA GLY A 411 0.15 -35.14 -16.17
C GLY A 411 1.50 -35.20 -16.89
N SER A 412 2.45 -34.36 -16.46
CA SER A 412 3.77 -34.21 -17.09
C SER A 412 4.83 -33.75 -16.11
N TYR A 413 6.10 -34.10 -16.35
CA TYR A 413 7.23 -33.49 -15.66
C TYR A 413 7.83 -32.32 -16.46
N SER A 414 8.30 -31.30 -15.75
CA SER A 414 9.16 -30.23 -16.26
C SER A 414 10.54 -30.37 -15.63
N LEU A 415 11.60 -30.08 -16.40
CA LEU A 415 12.98 -30.13 -15.94
C LEU A 415 13.57 -28.71 -15.87
N SER A 416 14.15 -28.37 -14.72
CA SER A 416 14.98 -27.16 -14.54
C SER A 416 16.43 -27.57 -14.29
N LEU A 417 17.40 -26.92 -14.96
CA LEU A 417 18.84 -27.13 -14.78
C LEU A 417 19.60 -25.80 -14.56
N LYS A 418 20.63 -25.85 -13.72
CA LYS A 418 21.60 -24.76 -13.48
C LYS A 418 23.02 -25.30 -13.28
N LEU A 419 24.04 -24.45 -13.36
CA LEU A 419 25.40 -24.85 -12.96
C LEU A 419 25.47 -24.84 -11.42
N ALA A 420 26.29 -25.72 -10.87
CA ALA A 420 26.64 -25.64 -9.45
C ALA A 420 27.34 -24.29 -9.18
N GLY A 421 26.75 -23.47 -8.30
CA GLY A 421 27.20 -22.11 -8.00
C GLY A 421 26.35 -21.00 -8.61
N ASP A 422 25.48 -21.32 -9.59
CA ASP A 422 24.57 -20.33 -10.15
C ASP A 422 23.33 -20.13 -9.27
N ALA A 423 22.91 -18.87 -9.15
CA ALA A 423 21.69 -18.49 -8.43
C ALA A 423 20.40 -18.73 -9.24
N GLY A 424 20.50 -18.84 -10.58
CA GLY A 424 19.36 -18.96 -11.49
C GLY A 424 19.31 -20.27 -12.27
N TRP A 425 18.09 -20.71 -12.65
CA TRP A 425 17.82 -21.90 -13.47
C TRP A 425 17.99 -21.62 -14.97
N ALA A 426 19.18 -21.17 -15.37
CA ALA A 426 19.41 -20.56 -16.69
C ALA A 426 19.87 -21.54 -17.78
N ILE A 427 20.35 -22.75 -17.45
CA ILE A 427 20.85 -23.69 -18.46
C ILE A 427 19.70 -24.27 -19.26
N TYR A 428 18.67 -24.74 -18.56
CA TYR A 428 17.52 -25.36 -19.19
C TYR A 428 16.29 -25.18 -18.30
N TYR A 429 15.23 -24.64 -18.87
CA TYR A 429 13.92 -24.54 -18.25
C TYR A 429 12.89 -24.83 -19.33
N GLY A 430 12.25 -25.99 -19.27
CA GLY A 430 11.32 -26.40 -20.31
C GLY A 430 10.40 -27.51 -19.85
N ARG A 431 9.09 -27.27 -19.99
CA ARG A 431 8.06 -28.30 -19.86
C ARG A 431 8.07 -29.15 -21.13
N HIS A 432 8.08 -30.47 -21.00
CA HIS A 432 8.21 -31.31 -22.18
C HIS A 432 7.22 -32.48 -22.19
N PRO A 433 6.33 -32.58 -23.20
CA PRO A 433 5.65 -33.84 -23.49
C PRO A 433 6.64 -34.91 -23.99
N ARG A 434 7.88 -34.51 -24.32
CA ARG A 434 8.94 -35.44 -24.69
C ARG A 434 9.71 -35.81 -23.42
N GLU A 435 9.74 -37.09 -23.14
CA GLU A 435 10.43 -37.79 -22.04
C GLU A 435 11.96 -37.65 -22.06
N GLN A 436 12.49 -36.54 -22.62
CA GLN A 436 13.91 -36.24 -22.72
C GLN A 436 14.22 -34.74 -22.92
N ALA A 437 15.38 -34.30 -22.43
CA ALA A 437 15.93 -32.95 -22.56
C ALA A 437 17.42 -33.01 -22.97
N PRO A 438 17.76 -32.67 -24.23
CA PRO A 438 19.15 -32.54 -24.64
C PRO A 438 19.75 -31.20 -24.15
N VAL A 439 20.96 -31.26 -23.60
CA VAL A 439 21.78 -30.09 -23.25
C VAL A 439 23.07 -30.16 -24.04
N VAL A 440 23.16 -29.36 -25.10
CA VAL A 440 24.36 -29.26 -25.94
C VAL A 440 25.33 -28.27 -25.29
N PHE A 441 26.55 -28.72 -25.02
CA PHE A 441 27.50 -27.95 -24.22
C PHE A 441 27.89 -26.62 -24.89
N SER A 442 28.11 -26.63 -26.20
CA SER A 442 28.46 -25.42 -26.96
C SER A 442 27.37 -24.35 -26.94
N GLU A 443 26.09 -24.75 -26.95
CA GLU A 443 24.96 -23.81 -26.91
C GLU A 443 24.80 -23.14 -25.55
N LYS A 444 25.35 -23.75 -24.50
CA LYS A 444 25.23 -23.30 -23.10
C LYS A 444 26.56 -22.80 -22.53
N ASN A 445 27.56 -22.57 -23.38
CA ASN A 445 28.91 -22.18 -22.98
C ASN A 445 29.54 -23.10 -21.92
N MET A 446 29.21 -24.39 -21.97
CA MET A 446 29.78 -25.42 -21.11
C MET A 446 30.99 -26.06 -21.79
N ILE A 447 32.02 -26.37 -21.01
CA ILE A 447 33.25 -27.04 -21.43
C ILE A 447 33.25 -28.54 -21.09
N GLY A 448 32.17 -29.05 -20.50
CA GLY A 448 31.92 -30.49 -20.30
C GLY A 448 32.59 -31.08 -19.06
N ASN A 449 32.99 -30.24 -18.09
CA ASN A 449 33.57 -30.65 -16.82
C ASN A 449 32.84 -30.06 -15.59
N GLU A 450 31.72 -29.39 -15.83
CA GLU A 450 30.91 -28.75 -14.81
C GLU A 450 30.03 -29.74 -14.05
N THR A 451 29.48 -29.29 -12.91
CA THR A 451 28.39 -30.00 -12.23
C THR A 451 27.09 -29.30 -12.53
N LEU A 452 26.11 -30.04 -13.05
CA LEU A 452 24.74 -29.58 -13.21
C LEU A 452 23.94 -29.87 -11.96
N ILE A 453 23.13 -28.91 -11.51
CA ILE A 453 22.08 -29.11 -10.52
C ILE A 453 20.75 -29.09 -11.26
N GLY A 454 19.94 -30.13 -11.09
CA GLY A 454 18.64 -30.28 -11.73
C GLY A 454 17.51 -30.51 -10.73
N ARG A 455 16.28 -30.19 -11.11
CA ARG A 455 15.06 -30.60 -10.38
C ARG A 455 13.91 -30.86 -11.34
N PHE A 456 13.04 -31.79 -10.97
CA PHE A 456 11.78 -32.04 -11.68
C PHE A 456 10.60 -31.37 -10.98
N THR A 457 9.61 -30.94 -11.76
CA THR A 457 8.32 -30.43 -11.27
C THR A 457 7.20 -31.20 -11.95
N GLN A 458 6.25 -31.73 -11.18
CA GLN A 458 5.07 -32.41 -11.72
C GLN A 458 3.90 -31.44 -11.87
N TYR A 459 3.19 -31.61 -12.97
CA TYR A 459 1.94 -30.92 -13.28
C TYR A 459 0.87 -31.94 -13.60
N ALA A 460 -0.38 -31.66 -13.24
CA ALA A 460 -1.54 -32.45 -13.63
C ALA A 460 -1.92 -32.19 -15.11
N GLU A 461 -2.94 -32.89 -15.62
CA GLU A 461 -3.41 -32.73 -17.02
C GLU A 461 -3.89 -31.30 -17.31
N ASP A 462 -4.54 -30.66 -16.34
CA ASP A 462 -5.01 -29.27 -16.40
C ASP A 462 -3.89 -28.24 -16.18
N LEU A 463 -2.64 -28.70 -16.16
CA LEU A 463 -1.44 -27.89 -15.97
C LEU A 463 -1.30 -27.29 -14.57
N SER A 464 -2.15 -27.65 -13.61
CA SER A 464 -1.96 -27.25 -12.22
C SER A 464 -0.69 -27.87 -11.66
N PHE A 465 0.06 -27.08 -10.89
CA PHE A 465 1.24 -27.54 -10.18
C PHE A 465 0.84 -28.62 -9.17
N VAL A 466 1.55 -29.76 -9.19
CA VAL A 466 1.33 -30.84 -8.22
C VAL A 466 2.41 -30.81 -7.15
N GLN A 467 3.68 -30.94 -7.53
CA GLN A 467 4.80 -30.99 -6.57
C GLN A 467 6.17 -30.74 -7.22
N TYR A 468 7.16 -30.39 -6.38
CA TYR A 468 8.58 -30.41 -6.73
C TYR A 468 9.22 -31.73 -6.29
N PHE A 469 10.16 -32.23 -7.10
CA PHE A 469 11.04 -33.35 -6.74
C PHE A 469 12.36 -32.84 -6.19
N PRO A 470 13.09 -33.65 -5.39
CA PRO A 470 14.39 -33.28 -4.85
C PRO A 470 15.37 -32.83 -5.94
N GLU A 471 16.26 -31.91 -5.59
CA GLU A 471 17.36 -31.54 -6.48
C GLU A 471 18.33 -32.72 -6.65
N PHE A 472 18.85 -32.88 -7.85
CA PHE A 472 19.85 -33.88 -8.20
C PHE A 472 21.08 -33.21 -8.82
N GLN A 473 22.21 -33.91 -8.78
CA GLN A 473 23.46 -33.42 -9.37
C GLN A 473 23.96 -34.36 -10.46
N ILE A 474 24.48 -33.80 -11.55
CA ILE A 474 25.17 -34.53 -12.61
C ILE A 474 26.57 -33.93 -12.75
N ALA A 475 27.58 -34.64 -12.26
CA ALA A 475 28.98 -34.26 -12.45
C ALA A 475 29.43 -34.67 -13.87
N LEU A 476 29.79 -33.70 -14.71
CA LEU A 476 30.24 -33.96 -16.07
C LEU A 476 31.74 -34.32 -16.14
N ASN A 477 32.48 -34.27 -15.05
CA ASN A 477 33.93 -34.50 -15.02
C ASN A 477 34.37 -35.89 -14.55
N GLU A 478 33.46 -36.77 -14.11
CA GLU A 478 33.86 -38.09 -13.63
C GLU A 478 34.38 -38.95 -14.79
N SER A 479 35.71 -39.17 -14.81
CA SER A 479 36.30 -40.29 -15.51
C SER A 479 35.93 -41.55 -14.76
N ILE A 480 35.31 -42.51 -15.45
CA ILE A 480 34.88 -43.80 -14.89
C ILE A 480 36.11 -44.51 -14.32
N GLU A 481 36.30 -44.46 -13.01
CA GLU A 481 37.18 -45.41 -12.33
C GLU A 481 36.42 -46.75 -12.27
N GLU A 482 37.02 -47.79 -12.87
CA GLU A 482 36.48 -49.15 -12.77
C GLU A 482 36.34 -49.54 -11.29
N PRO A 483 35.25 -50.21 -10.90
CA PRO A 483 34.99 -50.52 -9.49
C PRO A 483 36.09 -51.42 -8.93
N ASP A 484 36.80 -50.90 -7.93
CA ASP A 484 37.84 -51.62 -7.19
C ASP A 484 37.27 -52.87 -6.49
N VAL A 485 37.88 -54.02 -6.78
CA VAL A 485 37.64 -55.29 -6.10
C VAL A 485 38.16 -55.18 -4.66
N PRO A 486 37.38 -55.54 -3.64
CA PRO A 486 37.80 -55.34 -2.24
C PRO A 486 38.94 -56.30 -1.87
N ASP A 487 40.12 -55.76 -1.56
CA ASP A 487 41.22 -56.50 -0.93
C ASP A 487 41.09 -56.44 0.60
N ASP A 488 41.04 -57.63 1.18
CA ASP A 488 40.77 -57.91 2.57
C ASP A 488 42.09 -57.87 3.36
N LYS A 489 42.34 -56.80 4.13
CA LYS A 489 43.42 -56.81 5.13
C LYS A 489 43.26 -55.79 6.26
N ASN A 490 42.89 -56.33 7.42
CA ASN A 490 43.00 -55.79 8.78
C ASN A 490 44.34 -55.09 9.06
N GLU A 491 44.30 -53.84 9.55
CA GLU A 491 45.23 -53.36 10.57
C GLU A 491 44.52 -52.48 11.61
N THR A 492 44.71 -52.83 12.88
CA THR A 492 44.12 -52.25 14.07
C THR A 492 44.82 -50.96 14.50
N LYS A 493 44.07 -49.85 14.58
CA LYS A 493 44.47 -48.61 15.27
C LYS A 493 43.84 -48.53 16.67
N PRO A 494 44.52 -47.90 17.65
CA PRO A 494 44.08 -47.85 19.04
C PRO A 494 42.85 -46.94 19.22
N PRO A 495 42.02 -47.18 20.27
CA PRO A 495 40.75 -46.49 20.42
C PRO A 495 40.95 -44.99 20.70
N PRO A 496 40.20 -44.10 20.03
CA PRO A 496 40.14 -42.70 20.42
C PRO A 496 39.46 -42.58 21.78
N LYS A 497 39.93 -41.63 22.60
CA LYS A 497 39.25 -41.23 23.83
C LYS A 497 37.82 -40.80 23.48
N GLU A 498 36.84 -41.33 24.22
CA GLU A 498 35.44 -40.91 24.15
C GLU A 498 35.34 -39.40 24.42
N ILE A 499 35.11 -38.65 23.35
CA ILE A 499 34.54 -37.31 23.39
C ILE A 499 33.04 -37.51 23.61
N PRO A 500 32.38 -36.74 24.49
CA PRO A 500 30.93 -36.81 24.65
C PRO A 500 30.27 -36.70 23.28
N LYS A 501 29.42 -37.67 22.94
CA LYS A 501 28.67 -37.68 21.69
C LYS A 501 27.86 -36.38 21.66
N GLU A 502 28.19 -35.48 20.74
CA GLU A 502 27.30 -34.36 20.42
C GLU A 502 25.93 -34.95 20.06
N PRO A 503 24.83 -34.35 20.54
CA PRO A 503 23.50 -34.77 20.14
C PRO A 503 23.42 -34.74 18.62
N ASP A 504 22.79 -35.76 18.02
CA ASP A 504 22.59 -35.81 16.57
C ASP A 504 21.92 -34.48 16.15
N PRO A 505 22.44 -33.77 15.12
CA PRO A 505 21.85 -32.51 14.69
C PRO A 505 20.37 -32.76 14.37
N ILE A 506 19.50 -31.92 14.92
CA ILE A 506 18.09 -31.88 14.54
C ILE A 506 18.09 -31.62 13.04
N THR A 507 17.68 -32.62 12.25
CA THR A 507 17.76 -32.59 10.78
C THR A 507 16.38 -32.37 10.15
N GLU A 508 15.32 -32.46 10.95
CA GLU A 508 13.95 -32.29 10.49
C GLU A 508 13.34 -31.02 11.10
N ARG A 509 12.79 -30.20 10.23
CA ARG A 509 12.08 -28.98 10.59
C ARG A 509 10.81 -29.31 11.38
N TRP A 510 10.46 -28.44 12.33
CA TRP A 510 9.19 -28.52 13.02
C TRP A 510 8.01 -28.40 12.04
N THR A 511 7.07 -29.35 12.11
CA THR A 511 5.81 -29.35 11.38
C THR A 511 4.64 -29.39 12.36
N ASN A 512 3.61 -28.62 12.10
CA ASN A 512 2.38 -28.63 12.86
C ASN A 512 1.59 -29.93 12.60
N PRO A 513 1.33 -30.75 13.64
CA PRO A 513 0.68 -32.05 13.47
C PRO A 513 -0.81 -31.97 13.13
N THR A 514 -1.48 -30.83 13.36
CA THR A 514 -2.91 -30.64 13.04
C THR A 514 -3.13 -29.87 11.75
N ALA A 515 -2.06 -29.42 11.09
CA ALA A 515 -2.15 -28.73 9.81
C ALA A 515 -2.84 -29.59 8.73
N PRO A 516 -3.94 -29.12 8.13
CA PRO A 516 -4.69 -29.90 7.15
C PRO A 516 -4.07 -29.89 5.75
N ASN A 517 -3.06 -29.05 5.50
CA ASN A 517 -2.39 -28.96 4.21
C ASN A 517 -0.96 -28.41 4.31
N GLU A 518 -0.22 -28.48 3.20
CA GLU A 518 1.18 -28.09 3.10
C GLU A 518 1.46 -26.59 3.26
N TYR A 519 0.44 -25.72 3.09
CA TYR A 519 0.62 -24.28 3.17
C TYR A 519 0.72 -23.78 4.62
N VAL A 520 0.02 -24.45 5.54
CA VAL A 520 -0.06 -24.07 6.96
C VAL A 520 0.76 -24.98 7.88
N LYS A 521 1.39 -26.05 7.37
CA LYS A 521 2.17 -27.02 8.17
C LYS A 521 3.35 -26.42 8.96
N PHE A 522 3.74 -25.19 8.66
CA PHE A 522 4.83 -24.50 9.35
C PHE A 522 4.35 -23.30 10.17
N LEU A 523 3.03 -23.11 10.28
CA LEU A 523 2.42 -22.13 11.15
C LEU A 523 2.08 -22.79 12.50
N ALA A 524 2.18 -22.03 13.57
CA ALA A 524 1.77 -22.40 14.92
C ALA A 524 0.24 -22.45 15.04
N GLY A 525 -0.25 -23.03 16.14
CA GLY A 525 -1.68 -23.13 16.46
C GLY A 525 -2.24 -24.54 16.32
N ASP A 526 -3.52 -24.69 16.62
CA ASP A 526 -4.28 -25.92 16.39
C ASP A 526 -5.26 -25.71 15.24
N PHE A 527 -5.09 -26.49 14.17
CA PHE A 527 -5.93 -26.45 12.98
C PHE A 527 -6.96 -27.59 12.92
N THR A 528 -7.26 -28.21 14.07
CA THR A 528 -8.35 -29.19 14.18
C THR A 528 -9.68 -28.53 13.80
N ASP A 529 -10.46 -29.24 12.98
CA ASP A 529 -11.81 -28.89 12.50
C ASP A 529 -12.65 -30.17 12.68
N THR A 530 -13.35 -30.26 13.81
CA THR A 530 -13.98 -31.50 14.30
C THR A 530 -15.20 -31.89 13.48
N ASP A 531 -15.97 -30.93 12.98
CA ASP A 531 -17.19 -31.18 12.22
C ASP A 531 -17.06 -31.06 10.69
N GLY A 532 -15.92 -30.53 10.22
CA GLY A 532 -15.52 -30.47 8.82
C GLY A 532 -16.16 -29.33 8.03
N ASP A 533 -16.64 -28.27 8.68
CA ASP A 533 -17.22 -27.12 7.99
C ASP A 533 -16.18 -26.14 7.40
N GLY A 534 -14.90 -26.38 7.72
CA GLY A 534 -13.74 -25.64 7.25
C GLY A 534 -13.24 -24.55 8.21
N MET A 535 -13.92 -24.33 9.36
CA MET A 535 -13.48 -23.48 10.46
C MET A 535 -12.75 -24.33 11.52
N THR A 536 -11.73 -23.79 12.18
CA THR A 536 -11.03 -24.52 13.24
C THR A 536 -11.77 -24.46 14.57
N ASP A 537 -11.69 -25.52 15.37
CA ASP A 537 -12.33 -25.62 16.70
C ASP A 537 -11.96 -24.42 17.60
N ILE A 538 -10.69 -23.95 17.51
CA ILE A 538 -10.23 -22.77 18.23
C ILE A 538 -10.98 -21.52 17.79
N ALA A 539 -11.15 -21.33 16.48
CA ALA A 539 -11.87 -20.17 15.95
C ALA A 539 -13.35 -20.25 16.31
N GLU A 540 -13.96 -21.43 16.23
CA GLU A 540 -15.37 -21.61 16.58
C GLU A 540 -15.63 -21.23 18.04
N LEU A 541 -14.81 -21.74 18.97
CA LEU A 541 -14.91 -21.37 20.37
C LEU A 541 -14.64 -19.87 20.61
N LYS A 542 -13.73 -19.26 19.86
CA LYS A 542 -13.41 -17.83 19.95
C LYS A 542 -14.57 -16.95 19.50
N TYR A 543 -15.33 -17.38 18.50
CA TYR A 543 -16.42 -16.61 17.88
C TYR A 543 -17.82 -17.13 18.26
N ASP A 544 -17.92 -17.86 19.37
CA ASP A 544 -19.18 -18.38 19.94
C ASP A 544 -19.97 -19.35 19.01
N PHE A 545 -19.25 -20.19 18.25
CA PHE A 545 -19.77 -21.29 17.45
C PHE A 545 -19.52 -22.67 18.13
N ASP A 546 -20.32 -23.68 17.78
CA ASP A 546 -20.22 -25.04 18.32
C ASP A 546 -19.38 -25.97 17.42
N PRO A 547 -18.16 -26.38 17.86
CA PRO A 547 -17.22 -27.17 17.05
C PRO A 547 -17.66 -28.61 16.75
N ASN A 548 -18.86 -28.99 17.17
CA ASN A 548 -19.44 -30.31 16.90
C ASN A 548 -20.67 -30.21 15.98
N ASN A 549 -20.92 -29.04 15.39
CA ASN A 549 -22.12 -28.75 14.62
C ASN A 549 -21.82 -27.84 13.43
N ALA A 550 -21.59 -28.44 12.27
CA ALA A 550 -21.28 -27.74 11.01
C ALA A 550 -22.36 -26.74 10.53
N ALA A 551 -23.53 -26.70 11.17
CA ALA A 551 -24.56 -25.68 10.93
C ALA A 551 -24.38 -24.43 11.80
N SER A 552 -23.56 -24.51 12.85
CA SER A 552 -23.11 -23.41 13.70
C SER A 552 -21.99 -22.63 13.02
N PHE A 553 -22.21 -22.22 11.78
CA PHE A 553 -21.23 -21.50 10.98
C PHE A 553 -21.62 -20.02 10.91
N PRO A 554 -20.69 -19.07 10.66
CA PRO A 554 -21.03 -17.68 10.38
C PRO A 554 -22.15 -17.59 9.34
N GLU A 555 -23.06 -16.63 9.47
CA GLU A 555 -24.09 -16.32 8.47
C GLU A 555 -23.73 -15.02 7.72
N GLU A 556 -24.33 -14.79 6.54
CA GLU A 556 -24.21 -13.46 5.93
C GLU A 556 -24.89 -12.42 6.83
N PRO A 557 -24.30 -11.22 6.99
CA PRO A 557 -24.95 -10.18 7.78
C PRO A 557 -26.31 -9.82 7.18
N GLU A 558 -27.31 -9.67 8.04
CA GLU A 558 -28.64 -9.21 7.62
C GLU A 558 -28.51 -7.86 6.90
N VAL A 559 -29.10 -7.75 5.71
CA VAL A 559 -29.02 -6.54 4.89
C VAL A 559 -29.73 -5.39 5.61
N ILE A 560 -28.96 -4.34 5.89
CA ILE A 560 -29.44 -3.12 6.51
C ILE A 560 -29.88 -2.20 5.38
N LEU A 561 -31.18 -2.23 5.07
CA LEU A 561 -31.72 -1.29 4.10
C LEU A 561 -31.80 0.09 4.76
N PRO A 562 -31.28 1.15 4.12
CA PRO A 562 -31.52 2.50 4.60
C PRO A 562 -33.04 2.74 4.66
N GLU A 563 -33.50 3.48 5.65
CA GLU A 563 -34.91 3.82 5.74
C GLU A 563 -35.28 4.67 4.52
N GLN A 564 -36.21 4.16 3.71
CA GLN A 564 -36.65 4.82 2.49
C GLN A 564 -37.96 5.57 2.77
N PHE A 565 -37.89 6.89 2.64
CA PHE A 565 -39.05 7.76 2.78
C PHE A 565 -39.60 8.07 1.39
N ILE A 566 -40.76 7.51 1.07
CA ILE A 566 -41.42 7.77 -0.21
C ILE A 566 -41.78 9.25 -0.29
N ILE A 567 -41.38 9.89 -1.39
CA ILE A 567 -41.79 11.25 -1.69
C ILE A 567 -43.18 11.18 -2.31
N GLU A 568 -44.18 11.24 -1.43
CA GLU A 568 -45.58 11.31 -1.81
C GLU A 568 -45.81 12.46 -2.81
N ASP A 569 -46.70 12.24 -3.77
CA ASP A 569 -47.00 13.17 -4.87
C ASP A 569 -45.87 13.45 -5.89
N SER A 570 -44.69 12.83 -5.77
CA SER A 570 -43.61 12.98 -6.78
C SER A 570 -44.04 12.53 -8.19
N GLY A 571 -44.98 11.57 -8.26
CA GLY A 571 -45.51 11.03 -9.52
C GLY A 571 -44.53 10.16 -10.32
N ILE A 572 -43.33 9.92 -9.78
CA ILE A 572 -42.28 9.10 -10.42
C ILE A 572 -41.75 7.98 -9.51
N GLY A 573 -42.33 7.83 -8.31
CA GLY A 573 -41.84 6.87 -7.32
C GLY A 573 -40.50 7.27 -6.71
N ALA A 574 -40.22 8.58 -6.62
CA ALA A 574 -39.03 9.06 -5.95
C ALA A 574 -39.13 8.81 -4.44
N TYR A 575 -37.99 8.61 -3.81
CA TYR A 575 -37.85 8.45 -2.36
C TYR A 575 -36.60 9.20 -1.90
N PHE A 576 -36.41 9.32 -0.59
CA PHE A 576 -35.15 9.77 -0.03
C PHE A 576 -34.67 8.86 1.09
N GLU A 577 -33.36 8.82 1.27
CA GLU A 577 -32.67 8.15 2.37
C GLU A 577 -32.09 9.23 3.30
N VAL A 578 -32.03 8.92 4.59
CA VAL A 578 -31.63 9.88 5.62
C VAL A 578 -30.19 9.60 6.01
N GLY A 579 -29.32 10.60 5.84
CA GLY A 579 -28.01 10.66 6.47
C GLY A 579 -28.06 11.48 7.75
N ARG A 580 -26.93 11.64 8.44
CA ARG A 580 -26.85 12.42 9.67
C ARG A 580 -27.27 13.89 9.47
N ASP A 581 -26.59 14.58 8.57
CA ASP A 581 -26.81 16.01 8.29
C ASP A 581 -27.26 16.22 6.84
N SER A 582 -27.85 15.18 6.23
CA SER A 582 -28.29 15.23 4.83
C SER A 582 -29.46 14.29 4.55
N ILE A 583 -30.15 14.54 3.45
CA ILE A 583 -31.01 13.53 2.80
C ILE A 583 -30.50 13.28 1.39
N GLU A 584 -30.51 12.03 0.93
CA GLU A 584 -30.22 11.68 -0.47
C GLU A 584 -31.53 11.33 -1.18
N LEU A 585 -32.01 12.23 -2.05
CA LEU A 585 -33.18 11.97 -2.89
C LEU A 585 -32.76 11.04 -4.03
N LYS A 586 -33.56 9.99 -4.29
CA LYS A 586 -33.31 8.98 -5.32
C LYS A 586 -34.54 8.76 -6.20
N TRP A 587 -34.31 8.47 -7.48
CA TRP A 587 -35.34 8.15 -8.46
C TRP A 587 -34.78 7.30 -9.60
N THR A 588 -35.65 6.61 -10.34
CA THR A 588 -35.24 5.85 -11.53
C THR A 588 -35.61 6.62 -12.79
N ASN A 589 -34.68 6.81 -13.71
CA ASN A 589 -34.99 7.42 -15.00
C ASN A 589 -35.79 6.48 -15.90
N PRO A 590 -36.71 7.00 -16.73
CA PRO A 590 -37.43 6.18 -17.69
C PRO A 590 -36.56 5.89 -18.92
N GLU A 591 -36.81 4.78 -19.63
CA GLU A 591 -36.03 4.40 -20.83
C GLU A 591 -36.01 5.47 -21.94
N ASP A 592 -37.02 6.33 -22.00
CA ASP A 592 -37.23 7.35 -23.03
C ASP A 592 -36.79 8.77 -22.61
N GLY A 593 -36.12 8.93 -21.47
CA GLY A 593 -35.73 10.26 -21.00
C GLY A 593 -34.98 10.30 -19.68
N SER A 594 -34.96 11.48 -19.06
CA SER A 594 -34.34 11.68 -17.74
C SER A 594 -35.16 12.67 -16.91
N TYR A 595 -35.17 12.45 -15.60
CA TYR A 595 -35.79 13.36 -14.64
C TYR A 595 -34.77 14.37 -14.12
N TYR A 596 -35.23 15.60 -13.97
CA TYR A 596 -34.49 16.68 -13.34
C TYR A 596 -35.25 17.18 -12.12
N LEU A 597 -34.57 17.28 -11.00
CA LEU A 597 -35.08 17.80 -9.74
C LEU A 597 -34.96 19.33 -9.70
N SER A 598 -36.04 19.99 -9.28
CA SER A 598 -35.97 21.35 -8.74
C SER A 598 -36.38 21.30 -7.27
N LEU A 599 -35.58 21.89 -6.39
CA LEU A 599 -35.82 21.87 -4.94
C LEU A 599 -35.62 23.26 -4.32
N LYS A 600 -36.46 23.62 -3.36
CA LYS A 600 -36.38 24.86 -2.57
C LYS A 600 -36.93 24.69 -1.17
N LYS A 601 -36.63 25.61 -0.26
CA LYS A 601 -37.29 25.68 1.04
C LYS A 601 -38.71 26.23 0.90
N GLU A 602 -39.64 25.71 1.69
CA GLU A 602 -41.02 26.18 1.68
C GLU A 602 -41.09 27.65 2.10
N GLY A 603 -41.82 28.46 1.33
CA GLY A 603 -41.86 29.91 1.49
C GLY A 603 -40.93 30.68 0.55
N ASP A 604 -39.88 30.03 0.05
CA ASP A 604 -38.96 30.66 -0.90
C ASP A 604 -39.55 30.76 -2.30
N ARG A 605 -39.14 31.82 -3.01
CA ARG A 605 -39.62 32.10 -4.38
C ARG A 605 -38.83 31.33 -5.43
N GLU A 606 -37.52 31.21 -5.25
CA GLU A 606 -36.58 30.66 -6.23
C GLU A 606 -36.22 29.21 -5.90
N TRP A 607 -35.67 28.48 -6.88
CA TRP A 607 -35.34 27.06 -6.79
C TRP A 607 -33.85 26.89 -6.45
N ASP A 608 -33.48 27.34 -5.25
CA ASP A 608 -32.09 27.67 -4.92
C ASP A 608 -31.30 26.52 -4.29
N ILE A 609 -31.99 25.43 -3.90
CA ILE A 609 -31.33 24.22 -3.36
C ILE A 609 -30.83 23.36 -4.52
N TYR A 610 -31.70 23.06 -5.48
CA TYR A 610 -31.32 22.38 -6.72
C TYR A 610 -32.10 22.94 -7.91
N TYR A 611 -31.37 23.22 -9.00
CA TYR A 611 -31.92 23.49 -10.33
C TYR A 611 -30.92 23.09 -11.42
N GLY A 612 -31.10 21.91 -12.03
CA GLY A 612 -30.36 21.53 -13.25
C GLY A 612 -28.91 21.05 -13.07
N GLY A 613 -28.50 20.62 -11.87
CA GLY A 613 -27.15 20.09 -11.61
C GLY A 613 -27.13 19.05 -10.49
N HIS A 614 -27.49 17.80 -10.81
CA HIS A 614 -27.46 16.65 -9.90
C HIS A 614 -27.04 15.39 -10.68
N TYR A 615 -26.79 14.28 -9.98
CA TYR A 615 -26.53 13.00 -10.64
C TYR A 615 -27.78 12.53 -11.39
N PRO A 616 -27.65 11.69 -12.43
CA PRO A 616 -28.79 11.27 -13.25
C PRO A 616 -29.97 10.71 -12.44
N GLU A 617 -29.74 10.15 -11.25
CA GLU A 617 -30.73 9.40 -10.46
C GLU A 617 -30.70 9.70 -8.97
N SER A 618 -29.89 10.68 -8.53
CA SER A 618 -29.89 11.11 -7.14
C SER A 618 -29.49 12.57 -6.94
N ALA A 619 -29.87 13.13 -5.80
CA ALA A 619 -29.47 14.45 -5.33
C ALA A 619 -29.30 14.47 -3.81
N ALA A 620 -28.08 14.72 -3.33
CA ALA A 620 -27.78 14.86 -1.91
C ALA A 620 -28.06 16.29 -1.42
N VAL A 621 -28.86 16.43 -0.37
CA VAL A 621 -29.20 17.72 0.25
C VAL A 621 -28.56 17.75 1.63
N GLU A 622 -27.39 18.38 1.72
CA GLU A 622 -26.70 18.65 2.99
C GLU A 622 -27.36 19.84 3.69
N LEU A 623 -27.87 19.62 4.90
CA LEU A 623 -28.68 20.60 5.62
C LEU A 623 -27.90 21.91 5.82
N ASP A 624 -26.69 21.84 6.37
CA ASP A 624 -25.85 23.00 6.66
C ASP A 624 -25.47 23.79 5.40
N LYS A 625 -25.11 23.09 4.32
CA LYS A 625 -24.72 23.71 3.04
C LYS A 625 -25.82 24.60 2.47
N PHE A 626 -27.08 24.20 2.68
CA PHE A 626 -28.25 24.93 2.19
C PHE A 626 -28.91 25.79 3.28
N GLY A 627 -28.32 25.91 4.46
CA GLY A 627 -28.89 26.67 5.59
C GLY A 627 -30.26 26.13 6.02
N LEU A 628 -30.43 24.82 5.93
CA LEU A 628 -31.63 24.09 6.35
C LEU A 628 -31.49 23.64 7.80
N SER A 629 -32.63 23.49 8.46
CA SER A 629 -32.77 22.84 9.76
C SER A 629 -33.58 21.57 9.62
N GLU A 630 -33.45 20.66 10.58
CA GLU A 630 -34.29 19.45 10.70
C GLU A 630 -35.79 19.76 10.82
N THR A 631 -36.20 21.03 10.94
CA THR A 631 -37.61 21.42 11.01
C THR A 631 -38.14 22.08 9.73
N ASP A 632 -37.30 22.22 8.71
CA ASP A 632 -37.69 22.86 7.46
C ASP A 632 -38.51 21.92 6.58
N VAL A 633 -39.39 22.52 5.77
CA VAL A 633 -40.11 21.80 4.72
C VAL A 633 -39.47 22.15 3.38
N LEU A 634 -39.07 21.14 2.61
CA LEU A 634 -38.57 21.30 1.27
C LEU A 634 -39.72 21.12 0.28
N LYS A 635 -39.84 22.03 -0.67
CA LYS A 635 -40.76 21.93 -1.78
C LYS A 635 -39.99 21.54 -3.04
N GLY A 636 -40.38 20.43 -3.66
CA GLY A 636 -39.72 19.87 -4.82
C GLY A 636 -40.65 19.70 -6.02
N ARG A 637 -40.09 19.52 -7.21
CA ARG A 637 -40.79 19.03 -8.39
C ARG A 637 -39.82 18.35 -9.35
N PHE A 638 -40.31 17.34 -10.07
CA PHE A 638 -39.56 16.71 -11.15
C PHE A 638 -39.97 17.25 -12.53
N THR A 639 -38.99 17.33 -13.41
CA THR A 639 -39.16 17.70 -14.83
C THR A 639 -38.62 16.58 -15.70
N LYS A 640 -39.43 16.05 -16.63
CA LYS A 640 -38.96 15.04 -17.59
C LYS A 640 -38.47 15.70 -18.87
N TYR A 641 -37.30 15.29 -19.30
CA TYR A 641 -36.74 15.60 -20.61
C TYR A 641 -36.61 14.31 -21.42
N GLY A 642 -36.74 14.40 -22.75
CA GLY A 642 -36.45 13.29 -23.66
C GLY A 642 -34.95 13.03 -23.78
N LEU A 643 -34.57 11.95 -24.46
CA LEU A 643 -33.17 11.64 -24.76
C LEU A 643 -32.46 12.74 -25.57
N ASP A 644 -33.22 13.58 -26.27
CA ASP A 644 -32.77 14.75 -27.02
C ASP A 644 -32.72 16.04 -26.17
N LEU A 645 -32.89 15.91 -24.85
CA LEU A 645 -32.98 17.00 -23.88
C LEU A 645 -34.12 18.00 -24.15
N ASN A 646 -35.11 17.63 -24.98
CA ASN A 646 -36.32 18.42 -25.11
C ASN A 646 -37.23 18.20 -23.91
N PHE A 647 -37.75 19.30 -23.37
CA PHE A 647 -38.73 19.26 -22.29
C PHE A 647 -39.96 18.45 -22.73
N ILE A 648 -40.40 17.52 -21.88
CA ILE A 648 -41.61 16.72 -22.08
C ILE A 648 -42.73 17.22 -21.17
N GLN A 649 -42.53 17.19 -19.84
CA GLN A 649 -43.56 17.60 -18.88
C GLN A 649 -42.99 17.95 -17.50
N TYR A 650 -43.77 18.72 -16.74
CA TYR A 650 -43.60 18.87 -15.30
C TYR A 650 -44.46 17.86 -14.55
N TYR A 651 -43.93 17.34 -13.45
CA TYR A 651 -44.69 16.56 -12.47
C TYR A 651 -45.24 17.47 -11.39
N SER A 652 -46.17 16.95 -10.59
CA SER A 652 -46.72 17.66 -9.44
C SER A 652 -45.62 18.12 -8.49
N GLU A 653 -45.84 19.27 -7.83
CA GLU A 653 -44.99 19.68 -6.73
C GLU A 653 -45.25 18.75 -5.52
N PHE A 654 -44.20 18.43 -4.80
CA PHE A 654 -44.22 17.62 -3.58
C PHE A 654 -43.56 18.37 -2.43
N ASN A 655 -43.80 17.91 -1.21
CA ASN A 655 -43.17 18.43 0.00
C ASN A 655 -42.40 17.31 0.71
N ILE A 656 -41.25 17.64 1.27
CA ILE A 656 -40.50 16.80 2.22
C ILE A 656 -40.44 17.58 3.54
N ASP A 657 -41.14 17.09 4.56
CA ASP A 657 -41.12 17.68 5.89
C ASP A 657 -40.00 17.07 6.71
N LEU A 658 -38.88 17.80 6.86
CA LEU A 658 -37.72 17.28 7.59
C LEU A 658 -38.03 17.04 9.08
N SER A 659 -39.06 17.69 9.64
CA SER A 659 -39.44 17.47 11.05
C SER A 659 -40.07 16.10 11.31
N SER A 660 -40.45 15.41 10.25
CA SER A 660 -40.97 14.04 10.30
C SER A 660 -39.89 12.97 10.14
N VAL A 661 -38.65 13.40 9.91
CA VAL A 661 -37.48 12.55 9.70
C VAL A 661 -36.70 12.45 11.02
N ASP A 662 -36.35 11.23 11.42
CA ASP A 662 -35.46 11.00 12.56
C ASP A 662 -34.02 11.01 12.05
N PHE A 663 -33.33 12.13 12.19
CA PHE A 663 -31.93 12.23 11.83
C PHE A 663 -31.07 11.47 12.86
N PRO A 664 -30.12 10.64 12.43
CA PRO A 664 -29.24 9.91 13.34
C PRO A 664 -28.57 10.83 14.37
N ASP A 665 -28.89 10.66 15.65
CA ASP A 665 -28.27 11.40 16.75
C ASP A 665 -26.82 10.91 16.96
N ASN A 666 -25.94 11.82 17.37
CA ASN A 666 -24.60 11.50 17.84
C ASN A 666 -24.62 10.42 18.93
N SER A 667 -25.64 10.37 19.77
CA SER A 667 -25.75 9.32 20.80
C SER A 667 -25.78 7.89 20.23
N GLU A 668 -26.08 7.70 18.93
CA GLU A 668 -26.06 6.43 18.22
C GLU A 668 -24.66 5.98 17.75
N ILE A 669 -23.66 6.88 17.77
CA ILE A 669 -22.31 6.57 17.25
C ILE A 669 -21.66 5.47 18.08
N GLY A 670 -21.15 4.42 17.42
CA GLY A 670 -20.38 3.35 18.04
C GLY A 670 -21.17 2.49 19.04
N LYS A 671 -22.51 2.47 18.94
CA LYS A 671 -23.33 1.62 19.81
C LYS A 671 -23.04 0.13 19.57
N PRO A 672 -23.08 -0.73 20.60
CA PRO A 672 -22.90 -2.17 20.44
C PRO A 672 -23.90 -2.85 19.47
N THR A 673 -25.04 -2.21 19.22
CA THR A 673 -26.06 -2.67 18.28
C THR A 673 -25.75 -2.30 16.83
N ASN A 674 -24.75 -1.45 16.58
CA ASN A 674 -24.41 -1.03 15.24
C ASN A 674 -23.85 -2.20 14.42
N LYS A 675 -24.23 -2.25 13.15
CA LYS A 675 -23.87 -3.35 12.25
C LYS A 675 -23.59 -2.82 10.85
N ILE A 676 -22.68 -3.47 10.14
CA ILE A 676 -22.53 -3.26 8.70
C ILE A 676 -23.12 -4.47 7.97
N SER A 677 -23.60 -4.25 6.76
CA SER A 677 -23.97 -5.29 5.80
C SER A 677 -23.43 -4.92 4.41
N TYR A 678 -23.64 -5.78 3.41
CA TYR A 678 -23.19 -5.50 2.06
C TYR A 678 -24.14 -6.04 0.98
N THR A 679 -24.12 -5.39 -0.18
CA THR A 679 -24.85 -5.77 -1.40
C THR A 679 -23.96 -5.53 -2.61
N PHE A 680 -24.25 -6.19 -3.73
CA PHE A 680 -23.49 -6.05 -4.98
C PHE A 680 -24.31 -5.32 -6.04
N SER A 681 -23.63 -4.65 -6.96
CA SER A 681 -24.27 -4.09 -8.15
C SER A 681 -24.78 -5.19 -9.08
N ASP A 682 -25.86 -4.92 -9.82
CA ASP A 682 -26.49 -5.91 -10.71
C ASP A 682 -25.56 -6.42 -11.83
N ASP A 683 -24.52 -5.65 -12.16
CA ASP A 683 -23.50 -5.95 -13.15
C ASP A 683 -22.23 -6.59 -12.56
N PHE A 684 -22.23 -6.96 -11.28
CA PHE A 684 -21.12 -7.68 -10.66
C PHE A 684 -21.06 -9.13 -11.19
N PRO A 685 -19.89 -9.62 -11.65
CA PRO A 685 -19.82 -10.98 -12.19
C PRO A 685 -20.13 -12.04 -11.14
N SER A 686 -21.01 -12.99 -11.48
CA SER A 686 -21.53 -13.98 -10.52
C SER A 686 -20.46 -14.82 -9.83
N GLU A 687 -19.39 -15.19 -10.55
CA GLU A 687 -18.29 -15.96 -9.95
C GLU A 687 -17.46 -15.12 -8.99
N ALA A 688 -17.19 -13.85 -9.34
CA ALA A 688 -16.50 -12.93 -8.44
C ALA A 688 -17.34 -12.64 -7.20
N GLU A 689 -18.64 -12.34 -7.36
CA GLU A 689 -19.58 -12.14 -6.25
C GLU A 689 -19.57 -13.34 -5.29
N LYS A 690 -19.60 -14.57 -5.82
CA LYS A 690 -19.56 -15.80 -5.02
C LYS A 690 -18.27 -15.90 -4.19
N SER A 691 -17.12 -15.57 -4.76
CA SER A 691 -15.85 -15.53 -4.02
C SER A 691 -15.86 -14.45 -2.93
N TYR A 692 -16.37 -13.25 -3.23
CA TYR A 692 -16.50 -12.16 -2.26
C TYR A 692 -17.42 -12.54 -1.11
N ARG A 693 -18.64 -13.03 -1.38
CA ARG A 693 -19.59 -13.46 -0.35
C ARG A 693 -19.02 -14.54 0.56
N LYS A 694 -18.38 -15.55 -0.03
CA LYS A 694 -17.75 -16.65 0.73
C LYS A 694 -16.67 -16.13 1.69
N PHE A 695 -15.84 -15.19 1.24
CA PHE A 695 -14.80 -14.57 2.08
C PHE A 695 -15.40 -13.63 3.13
N LEU A 696 -16.26 -12.70 2.72
CA LEU A 696 -16.87 -11.69 3.60
C LEU A 696 -17.68 -12.33 4.72
N LYS A 697 -18.45 -13.37 4.42
CA LYS A 697 -19.19 -14.17 5.42
C LYS A 697 -18.30 -14.70 6.54
N ARG A 698 -17.08 -15.13 6.21
CA ARG A 698 -16.15 -15.79 7.13
C ARG A 698 -15.21 -14.83 7.85
N VAL A 699 -14.83 -13.74 7.18
CA VAL A 699 -14.01 -12.68 7.79
C VAL A 699 -14.84 -11.76 8.70
N TRP A 700 -16.17 -11.76 8.57
CA TRP A 700 -17.06 -10.89 9.34
C TRP A 700 -16.89 -10.99 10.86
N PRO A 701 -16.87 -12.19 11.48
CA PRO A 701 -16.65 -12.31 12.92
C PRO A 701 -15.26 -11.81 13.34
N ILE A 702 -14.25 -11.99 12.48
CA ILE A 702 -12.89 -11.50 12.72
C ILE A 702 -12.86 -9.96 12.72
N LEU A 703 -13.50 -9.33 11.73
CA LEU A 703 -13.64 -7.86 11.68
C LEU A 703 -14.33 -7.34 12.95
N GLN A 704 -15.41 -7.97 13.39
CA GLN A 704 -16.13 -7.56 14.61
C GLN A 704 -15.28 -7.71 15.89
N ASP A 705 -14.50 -8.79 15.99
CA ASP A 705 -13.57 -9.01 17.11
C ASP A 705 -12.50 -7.91 17.18
N ARG A 706 -11.86 -7.62 16.03
CA ARG A 706 -10.75 -6.64 15.96
C ARG A 706 -11.18 -5.18 16.04
N LEU A 707 -12.31 -4.84 15.40
CA LEU A 707 -12.74 -3.45 15.23
C LEU A 707 -13.79 -3.04 16.27
N GLY A 708 -14.47 -3.99 16.91
CA GLY A 708 -15.61 -3.71 17.78
C GLY A 708 -16.84 -3.21 17.00
N PRO A 709 -17.76 -2.49 17.65
CA PRO A 709 -18.94 -1.96 16.97
C PRO A 709 -18.58 -0.88 15.93
N PRO A 710 -19.16 -0.91 14.73
CA PRO A 710 -18.96 0.14 13.74
C PRO A 710 -19.57 1.46 14.20
N ALA A 711 -19.10 2.56 13.59
CA ALA A 711 -19.56 3.90 13.96
C ALA A 711 -21.06 4.06 13.81
N GLU A 712 -21.67 3.43 12.81
CA GLU A 712 -23.09 3.51 12.48
C GLU A 712 -23.59 2.21 11.85
N SER A 713 -24.91 2.04 11.76
CA SER A 713 -25.52 0.91 11.04
C SER A 713 -25.81 1.26 9.60
N PHE A 714 -25.25 0.52 8.64
CA PHE A 714 -25.52 0.77 7.21
C PHE A 714 -25.11 -0.41 6.32
N ASN A 715 -25.45 -0.30 5.04
CA ASN A 715 -25.09 -1.26 4.00
C ASN A 715 -24.02 -0.68 3.06
N VAL A 716 -22.96 -1.47 2.81
CA VAL A 716 -21.92 -1.17 1.83
C VAL A 716 -22.37 -1.68 0.46
N PHE A 717 -22.50 -0.78 -0.50
CA PHE A 717 -22.74 -1.13 -1.89
C PHE A 717 -21.43 -1.43 -2.61
N ILE A 718 -21.19 -2.70 -2.95
CA ILE A 718 -20.02 -3.18 -3.68
C ILE A 718 -20.30 -3.01 -5.17
N LYS A 719 -19.59 -2.07 -5.79
CA LYS A 719 -19.81 -1.66 -7.17
C LYS A 719 -18.68 -2.14 -8.06
N ASN A 720 -19.06 -2.83 -9.13
CA ASN A 720 -18.15 -3.22 -10.19
C ASN A 720 -17.66 -2.00 -10.99
N MET A 721 -16.34 -1.84 -11.09
CA MET A 721 -15.69 -0.79 -11.89
C MET A 721 -15.24 -1.29 -13.28
N GLY A 722 -15.43 -2.58 -13.57
CA GLY A 722 -14.92 -3.27 -14.76
C GLY A 722 -13.59 -3.99 -14.49
N GLU A 723 -13.13 -4.76 -15.46
CA GLU A 723 -11.87 -5.54 -15.39
C GLU A 723 -10.62 -4.64 -15.48
N ASP A 724 -9.52 -5.08 -14.86
CA ASP A 724 -8.18 -4.47 -14.95
C ASP A 724 -8.11 -2.98 -14.56
N THR A 725 -9.00 -2.51 -13.68
CA THR A 725 -8.98 -1.10 -13.27
C THR A 725 -8.10 -0.83 -12.05
N SER A 726 -7.75 -1.86 -11.27
CA SER A 726 -7.00 -1.76 -10.01
C SER A 726 -7.66 -0.83 -8.98
N PHE A 727 -8.98 -0.61 -9.08
CA PHE A 727 -9.74 0.17 -8.11
C PHE A 727 -10.05 -0.71 -6.91
N PHE A 728 -9.59 -0.31 -5.73
CA PHE A 728 -10.04 -0.77 -4.42
C PHE A 728 -10.16 0.48 -3.56
N MET A 729 -11.38 0.92 -3.27
CA MET A 729 -11.60 2.16 -2.55
C MET A 729 -12.99 2.22 -1.92
N ILE A 730 -13.03 2.50 -0.62
CA ILE A 730 -14.22 3.01 0.05
C ILE A 730 -14.45 4.48 -0.31
N THR A 731 -15.69 4.77 -0.72
CA THR A 731 -16.19 6.11 -1.00
C THR A 731 -17.53 6.31 -0.30
N ASN A 732 -18.08 7.53 -0.41
CA ASN A 732 -19.39 7.87 0.14
C ASN A 732 -19.49 7.53 1.64
N ASN A 733 -18.49 7.96 2.42
CA ASN A 733 -18.48 7.79 3.88
C ASN A 733 -18.68 6.33 4.32
N GLY A 734 -17.95 5.39 3.72
CA GLY A 734 -18.09 3.96 4.02
C GLY A 734 -19.10 3.20 3.16
N ARG A 735 -20.06 3.89 2.53
CA ARG A 735 -21.28 3.26 1.96
C ARG A 735 -21.07 2.64 0.59
N THR A 736 -19.94 2.88 -0.08
CA THR A 736 -19.68 2.32 -1.41
C THR A 736 -18.26 1.81 -1.51
N PHE A 737 -18.12 0.52 -1.80
CA PHE A 737 -16.85 -0.10 -2.13
C PHE A 737 -16.72 -0.20 -3.64
N LEU A 738 -15.84 0.61 -4.22
CA LEU A 738 -15.47 0.53 -5.63
C LEU A 738 -14.41 -0.55 -5.78
N THR A 739 -14.74 -1.60 -6.54
CA THR A 739 -13.82 -2.70 -6.82
C THR A 739 -13.88 -3.10 -8.28
N ASP A 740 -12.74 -3.55 -8.83
CA ASP A 740 -12.77 -4.38 -10.02
C ASP A 740 -13.15 -5.83 -9.68
N THR A 741 -13.07 -6.69 -10.69
CA THR A 741 -13.39 -8.12 -10.57
C THR A 741 -12.27 -8.94 -9.93
N ASP A 742 -11.13 -8.33 -9.57
CA ASP A 742 -10.04 -9.05 -8.94
C ASP A 742 -10.44 -9.42 -7.50
N PHE A 743 -10.16 -10.67 -7.13
CA PHE A 743 -10.40 -11.18 -5.79
C PHE A 743 -9.11 -11.09 -4.98
N ILE A 744 -8.96 -9.99 -4.23
CA ILE A 744 -7.79 -9.67 -3.41
C ILE A 744 -8.20 -9.58 -1.94
N PRO A 745 -8.20 -10.69 -1.16
CA PRO A 745 -8.73 -10.74 0.20
C PRO A 745 -8.18 -9.67 1.15
N ARG A 746 -6.87 -9.40 1.07
CA ARG A 746 -6.22 -8.35 1.87
C ARG A 746 -6.83 -6.96 1.61
N LEU A 747 -6.99 -6.58 0.35
CA LEU A 747 -7.56 -5.28 -0.02
C LEU A 747 -9.04 -5.20 0.36
N ILE A 748 -9.79 -6.30 0.23
CA ILE A 748 -11.18 -6.34 0.72
C ILE A 748 -11.21 -6.07 2.23
N ALA A 749 -10.36 -6.74 3.02
CA ALA A 749 -10.28 -6.47 4.47
C ALA A 749 -9.86 -5.01 4.76
N HIS A 750 -8.86 -4.48 4.07
CA HIS A 750 -8.41 -3.08 4.16
C HIS A 750 -9.55 -2.10 3.97
N GLU A 751 -10.31 -2.25 2.88
CA GLU A 751 -11.44 -1.37 2.58
C GLU A 751 -12.56 -1.51 3.64
N PHE A 752 -12.85 -2.71 4.12
CA PHE A 752 -13.87 -2.86 5.18
C PHE A 752 -13.43 -2.27 6.54
N VAL A 753 -12.12 -2.14 6.81
CA VAL A 753 -11.63 -1.36 7.97
C VAL A 753 -11.96 0.13 7.82
N HIS A 754 -11.83 0.70 6.61
CA HIS A 754 -12.29 2.07 6.34
C HIS A 754 -13.81 2.18 6.48
N ALA A 755 -14.57 1.24 5.91
CA ALA A 755 -16.02 1.23 6.02
C ALA A 755 -16.48 1.18 7.48
N TRP A 756 -15.77 0.49 8.37
CA TRP A 756 -16.13 0.37 9.78
C TRP A 756 -16.30 1.70 10.52
N LYS A 757 -15.60 2.74 10.06
CA LYS A 757 -15.66 4.11 10.60
C LYS A 757 -16.81 4.95 10.02
N GLY A 758 -17.46 4.49 8.94
CA GLY A 758 -18.52 5.23 8.26
C GLY A 758 -18.07 6.62 7.84
N GLN A 759 -18.86 7.65 8.18
CA GLN A 759 -18.49 9.06 7.95
C GLN A 759 -17.40 9.61 8.89
N TYR A 760 -16.99 8.84 9.90
CA TYR A 760 -16.09 9.29 10.97
C TYR A 760 -14.64 8.87 10.74
N SER A 761 -14.12 9.01 9.52
CA SER A 761 -12.71 8.69 9.24
C SER A 761 -11.76 9.64 9.98
N ILE A 762 -10.55 9.17 10.28
CA ILE A 762 -9.52 10.00 10.95
C ILE A 762 -9.09 11.16 10.04
N THR A 763 -9.05 10.94 8.73
CA THR A 763 -8.67 11.92 7.72
C THR A 763 -9.82 12.88 7.42
N THR A 764 -10.26 13.68 8.39
CA THR A 764 -11.44 14.55 8.25
C THR A 764 -11.18 15.99 8.69
N GLY A 765 -11.61 16.95 7.86
CA GLY A 765 -11.57 18.38 8.16
C GLY A 765 -12.86 18.92 8.79
N ASP A 766 -12.98 20.25 8.86
CA ASP A 766 -14.08 20.98 9.53
C ASP A 766 -15.50 20.48 9.17
N ALA A 767 -15.70 20.01 7.93
CA ALA A 767 -16.98 19.49 7.43
C ALA A 767 -17.03 17.95 7.24
N TRP A 768 -16.21 17.18 7.98
CA TRP A 768 -15.99 15.74 7.73
C TRP A 768 -15.50 15.41 6.31
N GLN A 769 -15.00 16.43 5.61
CA GLN A 769 -14.39 16.30 4.30
C GLN A 769 -13.03 15.64 4.42
N TYR A 770 -12.69 14.78 3.47
CA TYR A 770 -11.41 14.08 3.48
C TYR A 770 -10.22 15.05 3.53
N GLN A 771 -9.34 14.88 4.53
CA GLN A 771 -8.08 15.60 4.66
C GLN A 771 -6.90 14.61 4.71
N PRO A 772 -6.03 14.60 3.70
CA PRO A 772 -5.03 13.55 3.54
C PRO A 772 -3.86 13.65 4.51
N ASP A 773 -3.71 14.72 5.27
CA ASP A 773 -2.52 14.96 6.11
C ASP A 773 -2.35 13.89 7.20
N LEU A 774 -3.45 13.22 7.59
CA LEU A 774 -3.46 12.15 8.60
C LEU A 774 -3.49 10.74 7.98
N SER A 775 -3.16 10.58 6.69
CA SER A 775 -3.20 9.28 6.01
C SER A 775 -2.27 8.25 6.66
N GLY A 776 -1.14 8.68 7.24
CA GLY A 776 -0.28 7.81 8.05
C GLY A 776 -1.01 7.04 9.13
N PHE A 777 -1.96 7.68 9.80
CA PHE A 777 -2.80 7.05 10.81
C PHE A 777 -3.92 6.22 10.18
N GLU A 778 -4.66 6.77 9.22
CA GLU A 778 -5.85 6.15 8.64
C GLU A 778 -5.51 4.92 7.77
N GLU A 779 -4.63 5.10 6.79
CA GLU A 779 -4.17 4.04 5.86
C GLU A 779 -3.24 3.06 6.56
N GLY A 780 -2.39 3.54 7.46
CA GLY A 780 -1.52 2.69 8.28
C GLY A 780 -2.31 1.74 9.18
N MET A 781 -3.36 2.25 9.82
CA MET A 781 -4.27 1.44 10.63
C MET A 781 -5.03 0.44 9.77
N ALA A 782 -5.60 0.86 8.63
CA ALA A 782 -6.31 -0.03 7.72
C ALA A 782 -5.42 -1.17 7.19
N GLU A 783 -4.20 -0.85 6.74
CA GLU A 783 -3.27 -1.83 6.17
C GLU A 783 -2.71 -2.76 7.27
N GLY A 784 -2.34 -2.22 8.43
CA GLY A 784 -1.87 -3.01 9.57
C GLY A 784 -2.92 -4.01 10.08
N LEU A 785 -4.18 -3.56 10.18
CA LEU A 785 -5.30 -4.42 10.56
C LEU A 785 -5.67 -5.42 9.47
N ALA A 786 -5.59 -5.04 8.20
CA ALA A 786 -5.84 -5.98 7.10
C ALA A 786 -4.91 -7.20 7.22
N PHE A 787 -3.62 -7.00 7.54
CA PHE A 787 -2.69 -8.09 7.80
C PHE A 787 -3.04 -8.90 9.06
N ASP A 788 -3.36 -8.25 10.18
CA ASP A 788 -3.79 -8.99 11.39
C ASP A 788 -5.05 -9.83 11.13
N ILE A 789 -6.05 -9.27 10.45
CA ILE A 789 -7.32 -9.92 10.11
C ILE A 789 -7.10 -11.13 9.19
N ILE A 790 -6.26 -11.01 8.16
CA ILE A 790 -6.01 -12.15 7.26
C ILE A 790 -5.09 -13.20 7.88
N HIS A 791 -4.17 -12.83 8.77
CA HIS A 791 -3.42 -13.81 9.56
C HIS A 791 -4.37 -14.64 10.43
N GLU A 792 -5.32 -14.00 11.10
CA GLU A 792 -6.39 -14.70 11.82
C GLU A 792 -7.25 -15.54 10.88
N TYR A 793 -7.65 -15.02 9.71
CA TYR A 793 -8.44 -15.76 8.72
C TYR A 793 -7.73 -17.05 8.27
N VAL A 794 -6.43 -17.00 8.02
CA VAL A 794 -5.64 -18.18 7.63
C VAL A 794 -5.63 -19.24 8.73
N ARG A 795 -5.59 -18.81 10.00
CA ARG A 795 -5.67 -19.72 11.16
C ARG A 795 -7.08 -20.28 11.36
N SER A 796 -8.10 -19.46 11.14
CA SER A 796 -9.51 -19.87 11.30
C SER A 796 -9.99 -20.76 10.16
N TYR A 797 -9.52 -20.54 8.92
CA TYR A 797 -10.00 -21.23 7.72
C TYR A 797 -8.83 -21.77 6.86
N PRO A 798 -8.02 -22.71 7.38
CA PRO A 798 -6.76 -23.14 6.75
C PRO A 798 -6.91 -23.80 5.38
N ASN A 799 -8.09 -24.38 5.08
CA ASN A 799 -8.38 -25.04 3.82
C ASN A 799 -9.13 -24.16 2.81
N ASP A 800 -9.42 -22.91 3.16
CA ASP A 800 -10.18 -22.05 2.26
C ASP A 800 -9.35 -21.60 1.04
N GLU A 801 -10.02 -21.40 -0.09
CA GLU A 801 -9.40 -20.92 -1.32
C GLU A 801 -8.73 -19.55 -1.12
N ALA A 802 -9.33 -18.65 -0.34
CA ALA A 802 -8.71 -17.37 0.00
C ALA A 802 -7.42 -17.57 0.79
N THR A 803 -7.38 -18.49 1.74
CA THR A 803 -6.16 -18.86 2.49
C THR A 803 -5.06 -19.35 1.55
N ILE A 804 -5.38 -20.26 0.63
CA ILE A 804 -4.42 -20.77 -0.36
C ILE A 804 -3.89 -19.62 -1.25
N LYS A 805 -4.76 -18.69 -1.67
CA LYS A 805 -4.36 -17.50 -2.46
C LYS A 805 -3.43 -16.57 -1.67
N LEU A 806 -3.79 -16.25 -0.43
CA LEU A 806 -2.99 -15.43 0.48
C LEU A 806 -1.58 -16.02 0.67
N LEU A 807 -1.51 -17.30 0.99
CA LEU A 807 -0.25 -18.01 1.27
C LEU A 807 0.60 -18.29 0.02
N ASN A 808 0.02 -18.27 -1.18
CA ASN A 808 0.79 -18.35 -2.42
C ASN A 808 1.44 -17.02 -2.80
N TRP A 809 0.82 -15.89 -2.46
CA TRP A 809 1.28 -14.54 -2.80
C TRP A 809 1.78 -13.78 -1.55
N ARG A 810 2.50 -14.49 -0.67
CA ARG A 810 2.81 -14.06 0.69
C ARG A 810 3.20 -12.59 0.85
N PRO A 811 4.18 -12.05 0.10
CA PRO A 811 4.70 -10.74 0.40
C PRO A 811 3.81 -9.57 0.02
N TYR A 812 2.71 -9.83 -0.69
CA TYR A 812 1.79 -8.79 -1.12
C TYR A 812 0.38 -9.01 -0.58
N GLN A 813 0.07 -10.26 -0.24
CA GLN A 813 -1.24 -10.68 0.17
C GLN A 813 -1.24 -11.10 1.63
N TYR A 814 -0.22 -11.80 2.12
CA TYR A 814 -0.20 -12.35 3.48
C TYR A 814 0.48 -11.44 4.49
N TRP A 815 1.61 -10.81 4.14
CA TRP A 815 2.30 -9.85 5.00
C TRP A 815 2.74 -8.60 4.23
N SER A 816 3.02 -7.51 4.94
CA SER A 816 3.53 -6.28 4.33
C SER A 816 4.91 -6.52 3.71
N SER A 817 5.02 -6.23 2.41
CA SER A 817 6.20 -6.54 1.58
C SER A 817 7.53 -5.99 2.10
N ARG A 818 7.51 -4.96 2.96
CA ARG A 818 8.72 -4.31 3.49
C ARG A 818 8.88 -4.39 5.01
N THR A 819 8.07 -5.17 5.72
CA THR A 819 8.22 -5.36 7.18
C THR A 819 9.63 -5.81 7.54
N THR A 820 10.23 -6.75 6.79
CA THR A 820 11.62 -7.19 7.02
C THR A 820 12.65 -6.06 6.96
N TYR A 821 12.39 -5.01 6.16
CA TYR A 821 13.30 -3.88 5.98
C TYR A 821 12.87 -2.63 6.77
N TYR A 822 11.91 -2.78 7.70
CA TYR A 822 11.30 -1.67 8.43
C TYR A 822 12.36 -0.74 9.04
N ASP A 823 13.32 -1.28 9.78
CA ASP A 823 14.39 -0.49 10.42
C ASP A 823 15.31 0.23 9.41
N SER A 824 15.41 -0.25 8.16
CA SER A 824 16.18 0.41 7.10
C SER A 824 15.45 1.59 6.46
N ILE A 825 14.11 1.65 6.55
CA ILE A 825 13.30 2.63 5.80
C ILE A 825 12.49 3.58 6.69
N LYS A 826 12.19 3.19 7.93
CA LYS A 826 11.22 3.87 8.80
C LYS A 826 11.58 5.32 9.14
N ASN A 827 12.87 5.65 9.14
CA ASN A 827 13.38 6.99 9.47
C ASN A 827 13.73 7.84 8.24
N THR A 828 13.42 7.38 7.02
CA THR A 828 13.75 8.13 5.80
C THR A 828 12.92 9.41 5.72
N ARG A 829 13.56 10.56 5.47
CA ARG A 829 12.89 11.88 5.52
C ARG A 829 11.70 11.98 4.56
N TRP A 830 11.87 11.44 3.35
CA TRP A 830 10.85 11.52 2.30
C TRP A 830 9.62 10.64 2.56
N SER A 831 9.67 9.73 3.54
CA SER A 831 8.48 9.03 4.05
C SER A 831 7.57 9.96 4.87
N GLY A 832 8.06 11.15 5.25
CA GLY A 832 7.42 12.09 6.17
C GLY A 832 6.19 12.84 5.66
N ALA A 833 5.69 12.47 4.50
CA ALA A 833 4.47 13.05 3.97
C ALA A 833 3.25 12.48 4.70
N GLY A 834 2.48 13.35 5.34
CA GLY A 834 1.17 13.04 5.90
C GLY A 834 0.23 12.43 4.85
N LYS A 835 0.24 12.99 3.63
CA LYS A 835 -0.41 12.40 2.45
C LYS A 835 0.43 11.28 1.84
N PHE A 836 -0.12 10.07 1.80
CA PHE A 836 0.56 8.89 1.24
C PHE A 836 0.89 9.01 -0.25
N TRP A 837 0.04 9.72 -0.99
CA TRP A 837 0.15 9.93 -2.44
C TRP A 837 0.93 11.19 -2.82
N THR A 838 1.79 11.72 -1.95
CA THR A 838 2.76 12.78 -2.31
C THR A 838 3.68 12.38 -3.47
N ASP A 839 3.90 11.08 -3.64
CA ASP A 839 4.56 10.49 -4.80
C ASP A 839 4.24 8.99 -4.93
N ALA A 840 4.26 8.49 -6.16
CA ALA A 840 3.94 7.08 -6.45
C ALA A 840 5.03 6.09 -5.99
N SER A 841 6.28 6.53 -5.83
CA SER A 841 7.40 5.64 -5.47
C SER A 841 7.48 5.36 -3.97
N GLY A 842 7.12 6.34 -3.13
CA GLY A 842 7.18 6.31 -1.68
C GLY A 842 5.94 5.74 -1.02
N GLN A 843 4.81 5.73 -1.73
CA GLN A 843 3.53 5.22 -1.23
C GLN A 843 3.69 3.85 -0.55
N ARG A 844 4.31 2.86 -1.22
CA ARG A 844 4.50 1.51 -0.66
C ARG A 844 5.36 1.49 0.61
N ASN A 845 6.36 2.38 0.72
CA ASN A 845 7.15 2.50 1.95
C ASN A 845 6.27 3.02 3.08
N ARG A 846 5.48 4.07 2.83
CA ARG A 846 4.60 4.68 3.85
C ARG A 846 3.58 3.67 4.38
N TYR A 847 2.89 2.94 3.50
CA TYR A 847 2.00 1.84 3.88
C TYR A 847 2.73 0.80 4.74
N SER A 848 3.88 0.31 4.26
CA SER A 848 4.60 -0.72 5.02
C SER A 848 5.10 -0.25 6.37
N ILE A 849 5.65 0.97 6.47
CA ILE A 849 6.12 1.53 7.75
C ILE A 849 4.94 1.64 8.70
N ALA A 850 3.86 2.30 8.29
CA ALA A 850 2.72 2.54 9.16
C ALA A 850 2.01 1.23 9.57
N ALA A 851 1.83 0.28 8.63
CA ALA A 851 1.24 -1.02 8.89
C ALA A 851 2.09 -1.87 9.85
N THR A 852 3.41 -1.83 9.72
CA THR A 852 4.33 -2.51 10.64
C THR A 852 4.23 -1.90 12.04
N THR A 853 4.20 -0.57 12.16
CA THR A 853 4.03 0.11 13.46
C THR A 853 2.71 -0.27 14.13
N VAL A 854 1.60 -0.29 13.39
CA VAL A 854 0.29 -0.68 13.94
C VAL A 854 0.27 -2.14 14.39
N GLN A 855 0.88 -3.06 13.62
CA GLN A 855 0.99 -4.47 14.04
C GLN A 855 1.83 -4.64 15.31
N MET A 856 2.89 -3.84 15.50
CA MET A 856 3.63 -3.84 16.77
C MET A 856 2.74 -3.41 17.94
N MET A 857 1.93 -2.36 17.75
CA MET A 857 0.98 -1.90 18.78
C MET A 857 -0.11 -2.94 19.07
N LEU A 858 -0.60 -3.66 18.06
CA LEU A 858 -1.57 -4.74 18.23
C LEU A 858 -0.99 -5.92 19.03
N LEU A 859 0.32 -6.19 18.90
CA LEU A 859 0.95 -7.23 19.70
C LEU A 859 1.06 -6.83 21.18
N GLU A 860 1.38 -5.56 21.47
CA GLU A 860 1.43 -5.03 22.84
C GLU A 860 0.02 -4.89 23.45
N GLN A 861 -0.95 -4.46 22.65
CA GLN A 861 -2.35 -4.27 23.07
C GLN A 861 -3.30 -4.84 22.00
N PRO A 862 -3.71 -6.13 22.12
CA PRO A 862 -4.57 -6.79 21.13
C PRO A 862 -5.94 -6.13 20.92
N THR A 863 -6.42 -5.33 21.87
CA THR A 863 -7.67 -4.57 21.77
C THR A 863 -7.49 -3.14 21.27
N PHE A 864 -6.27 -2.73 20.88
CA PHE A 864 -5.91 -1.36 20.53
C PHE A 864 -6.93 -0.66 19.63
N THR A 865 -7.30 -1.27 18.50
CA THR A 865 -8.22 -0.64 17.54
C THR A 865 -9.63 -0.49 18.08
N LYS A 866 -10.11 -1.51 18.82
CA LYS A 866 -11.43 -1.49 19.46
C LYS A 866 -11.50 -0.41 20.53
N ASP A 867 -10.46 -0.31 21.36
CA ASP A 867 -10.36 0.70 22.41
C ASP A 867 -10.20 2.10 21.83
N PHE A 868 -9.42 2.24 20.74
CA PHE A 868 -9.28 3.49 20.01
C PHE A 868 -10.60 3.94 19.40
N SER A 869 -11.30 3.05 18.69
CA SER A 869 -12.60 3.36 18.10
C SER A 869 -13.62 3.78 19.17
N ALA A 870 -13.66 3.07 20.30
CA ALA A 870 -14.53 3.42 21.42
C ALA A 870 -14.22 4.80 22.00
N ALA A 871 -12.93 5.12 22.23
CA ALA A 871 -12.50 6.42 22.74
C ALA A 871 -12.78 7.56 21.73
N TYR A 872 -12.47 7.31 20.45
CA TYR A 872 -12.68 8.24 19.34
C TYR A 872 -14.16 8.57 19.18
N TYR A 873 -15.04 7.56 19.15
CA TYR A 873 -16.47 7.77 19.09
C TYR A 873 -17.03 8.45 20.36
N SER A 874 -16.50 8.13 21.55
CA SER A 874 -16.91 8.85 22.77
C SER A 874 -16.61 10.34 22.69
N LYS A 875 -15.42 10.69 22.18
CA LYS A 875 -15.03 12.09 22.00
C LYS A 875 -15.99 12.84 21.06
N ILE A 876 -16.40 12.22 19.95
CA ILE A 876 -17.37 12.82 19.02
C ILE A 876 -18.75 12.97 19.66
N ARG A 877 -19.20 12.00 20.47
CA ARG A 877 -20.48 12.12 21.19
C ARG A 877 -20.49 13.26 22.20
N GLU A 878 -19.38 13.44 22.90
CA GLU A 878 -19.21 14.49 23.90
C GLU A 878 -19.04 15.88 23.26
N GLU A 879 -18.36 15.93 22.10
CA GLU A 879 -18.07 17.16 21.35
C GLU A 879 -18.35 16.94 19.85
N PRO A 880 -19.61 17.07 19.37
CA PRO A 880 -19.98 16.80 17.97
C PRO A 880 -19.24 17.62 16.91
N GLU A 881 -18.77 18.81 17.28
CA GLU A 881 -17.97 19.71 16.43
C GLU A 881 -16.47 19.38 16.45
N TRP A 882 -16.03 18.46 17.32
CA TRP A 882 -14.64 18.06 17.38
C TRP A 882 -14.22 17.39 16.07
N ARG A 883 -13.04 17.77 15.58
CA ARG A 883 -12.35 17.13 14.46
C ARG A 883 -10.97 16.74 14.93
N THR A 884 -10.56 15.55 14.53
CA THR A 884 -9.30 15.01 14.98
C THR A 884 -8.13 15.73 14.34
N ASN A 885 -7.05 15.83 15.08
CA ASN A 885 -5.75 16.25 14.59
C ASN A 885 -4.70 15.26 15.09
N ARG A 886 -3.47 15.41 14.62
CA ARG A 886 -2.35 14.56 15.01
C ARG A 886 -2.20 14.42 16.52
N GLU A 887 -2.23 15.53 17.27
CA GLU A 887 -1.98 15.49 18.71
C GLU A 887 -3.09 14.76 19.45
N ASP A 888 -4.34 14.90 19.02
CA ASP A 888 -5.44 14.13 19.58
C ASP A 888 -5.26 12.62 19.35
N ILE A 889 -4.83 12.21 18.16
CA ILE A 889 -4.57 10.81 17.84
C ILE A 889 -3.41 10.28 18.70
N LEU A 890 -2.31 11.02 18.80
CA LEU A 890 -1.18 10.64 19.65
C LEU A 890 -1.59 10.52 21.11
N ASN A 891 -2.40 11.44 21.63
CA ASN A 891 -2.93 11.37 22.99
C ASN A 891 -3.78 10.11 23.19
N MET A 892 -4.68 9.79 22.25
CA MET A 892 -5.51 8.59 22.33
C MET A 892 -4.67 7.32 22.24
N TRP A 893 -3.76 7.24 21.28
CA TRP A 893 -2.93 6.05 21.05
C TRP A 893 -1.99 5.80 22.24
N GLU A 894 -1.35 6.84 22.78
CA GLU A 894 -0.46 6.72 23.96
C GLU A 894 -1.24 6.31 25.22
N ASN A 895 -2.48 6.75 25.38
CA ASN A 895 -3.30 6.33 26.51
C ASN A 895 -3.71 4.84 26.43
N ILE A 896 -3.78 4.27 25.23
CA ILE A 896 -4.16 2.87 24.99
C ILE A 896 -2.94 1.97 24.95
N VAL A 897 -1.87 2.41 24.28
CA VAL A 897 -0.59 1.73 24.15
C VAL A 897 0.51 2.67 24.64
N PRO A 898 0.85 2.66 25.94
CA PRO A 898 1.80 3.62 26.51
C PRO A 898 3.21 3.52 25.93
N GLU A 899 3.64 2.32 25.54
CA GLU A 899 4.98 2.06 25.04
C GLU A 899 5.00 0.96 23.98
N VAL A 900 6.01 1.01 23.11
CA VAL A 900 6.35 -0.03 22.13
C VAL A 900 7.87 -0.17 22.14
N ASN A 901 8.39 -1.40 22.20
CA ASN A 901 9.83 -1.66 22.28
C ASN A 901 10.53 -0.95 23.47
N ASP A 902 9.88 -0.89 24.64
CA ASP A 902 10.32 -0.16 25.84
C ASP A 902 10.54 1.36 25.64
N LEU A 903 9.95 1.93 24.58
CA LEU A 903 9.97 3.36 24.32
C LEU A 903 8.57 3.94 24.50
N PRO A 904 8.42 5.09 25.18
CA PRO A 904 7.15 5.79 25.22
C PRO A 904 6.59 5.96 23.81
N LEU A 905 5.33 5.59 23.59
CA LEU A 905 4.76 5.51 22.25
C LEU A 905 4.87 6.86 21.52
N ARG A 906 4.63 7.97 22.22
CA ARG A 906 4.78 9.31 21.64
C ARG A 906 6.20 9.56 21.13
N THR A 907 7.23 9.19 21.89
CA THR A 907 8.63 9.31 21.47
C THR A 907 8.88 8.47 20.22
N TYR A 908 8.38 7.23 20.20
CA TYR A 908 8.50 6.35 19.06
C TYR A 908 7.81 6.91 17.81
N LEU A 909 6.53 7.30 17.90
CA LEU A 909 5.78 7.85 16.77
C LEU A 909 6.33 9.20 16.28
N ASN A 910 6.86 10.04 17.16
CA ASN A 910 7.52 11.29 16.76
C ASN A 910 8.83 11.05 15.98
N SER A 911 9.50 9.91 16.18
CA SER A 911 10.70 9.56 15.42
C SER A 911 10.38 9.05 14.01
N LEU A 912 9.13 8.67 13.74
CA LEU A 912 8.69 8.08 12.49
C LEU A 912 8.03 9.13 11.59
N PRO A 913 8.70 9.58 10.50
CA PRO A 913 8.18 10.68 9.69
C PRO A 913 6.78 10.42 9.13
N VAL A 914 6.42 9.17 8.82
CA VAL A 914 5.11 8.81 8.25
C VAL A 914 3.92 9.24 9.13
N PHE A 915 4.13 9.46 10.43
CA PHE A 915 3.12 9.92 11.38
C PHE A 915 3.22 11.42 11.71
N ASN A 916 3.93 12.22 10.90
CA ASN A 916 4.08 13.66 11.12
C ASN A 916 2.79 14.46 10.95
N GLY A 917 1.77 13.92 10.27
CA GLY A 917 0.47 14.57 10.16
C GLY A 917 0.45 15.85 9.32
N HIS A 918 1.45 16.05 8.45
CA HIS A 918 1.53 17.19 7.52
C HIS A 918 2.33 16.80 6.27
N ASN A 919 2.17 17.54 5.16
CA ASN A 919 2.93 17.30 3.93
C ASN A 919 4.43 17.59 4.11
N LEU A 920 5.27 17.13 3.18
CA LEU A 920 6.73 17.33 3.30
C LEU A 920 7.06 18.83 3.38
N ASP A 921 7.99 19.17 4.27
CA ASP A 921 8.56 20.51 4.31
C ASP A 921 9.23 20.86 2.98
N GLU A 922 9.26 22.14 2.64
CA GLU A 922 9.97 22.62 1.46
C GLU A 922 11.46 22.25 1.53
N GLY A 923 11.99 21.64 0.48
CA GLY A 923 13.40 21.27 0.44
C GLY A 923 13.72 20.05 -0.42
N LEU A 924 15.01 19.74 -0.50
CA LEU A 924 15.53 18.56 -1.18
C LEU A 924 15.40 17.31 -0.32
N TYR A 925 15.09 16.20 -1.00
CA TYR A 925 14.97 14.88 -0.42
C TYR A 925 15.69 13.86 -1.29
N VAL A 926 16.64 13.13 -0.68
CA VAL A 926 17.21 11.94 -1.31
C VAL A 926 16.15 10.85 -1.30
N LEU A 927 15.67 10.48 -2.48
CA LEU A 927 14.67 9.44 -2.61
C LEU A 927 15.40 8.10 -2.64
N SER A 928 15.04 7.18 -1.73
CA SER A 928 15.68 5.88 -1.59
C SER A 928 14.63 4.77 -1.60
N THR A 929 14.80 3.79 -2.50
CA THR A 929 13.96 2.58 -2.45
C THR A 929 14.83 1.33 -2.44
N ILE A 930 14.54 0.44 -1.49
CA ILE A 930 15.00 -0.94 -1.55
C ILE A 930 14.10 -1.66 -2.56
N ARG A 931 14.68 -2.14 -3.66
CA ARG A 931 14.03 -2.93 -4.72
C ARG A 931 14.54 -4.37 -4.71
N PRO A 932 13.99 -5.21 -3.83
CA PRO A 932 14.40 -6.61 -3.78
C PRO A 932 13.92 -7.47 -4.98
N TYR A 933 13.23 -6.86 -5.95
CA TYR A 933 12.63 -7.48 -7.14
C TYR A 933 13.54 -7.57 -8.38
N GLY A 934 14.79 -7.10 -8.33
CA GLY A 934 15.67 -7.02 -9.50
C GLY A 934 16.81 -8.04 -9.52
N THR A 935 17.21 -8.48 -10.71
CA THR A 935 18.48 -9.17 -11.01
C THR A 935 19.67 -8.22 -11.13
N GLN A 936 19.47 -6.91 -10.93
CA GLN A 936 20.42 -5.85 -11.30
C GLN A 936 20.72 -4.86 -10.15
N GLY A 937 20.50 -5.24 -8.89
CA GLY A 937 20.79 -4.41 -7.70
C GLY A 937 19.61 -4.30 -6.74
N ASN A 938 19.89 -3.97 -5.47
CA ASN A 938 18.88 -3.92 -4.40
C ASN A 938 18.44 -2.50 -4.03
N GLN A 939 19.18 -1.47 -4.45
CA GLN A 939 18.94 -0.07 -4.07
C GLN A 939 18.79 0.82 -5.30
N GLN A 940 17.86 1.77 -5.21
CA GLN A 940 17.69 2.84 -6.18
C GLN A 940 17.64 4.20 -5.51
N PHE A 941 18.28 5.17 -6.16
CA PHE A 941 18.28 6.56 -5.70
C PHE A 941 17.78 7.52 -6.77
N ALA A 942 17.21 8.61 -6.29
CA ALA A 942 16.90 9.80 -7.06
C ALA A 942 16.91 11.03 -6.13
N LEU A 943 16.65 12.20 -6.69
CA LEU A 943 16.52 13.44 -5.94
C LEU A 943 15.18 14.09 -6.26
N GLY A 944 14.42 14.43 -5.23
CA GLY A 944 13.19 15.20 -5.33
C GLY A 944 13.32 16.53 -4.59
N TYR A 945 12.48 17.49 -4.97
CA TYR A 945 12.30 18.72 -4.23
C TYR A 945 10.82 18.86 -3.89
N ALA A 946 10.50 19.01 -2.62
CA ALA A 946 9.14 19.31 -2.18
C ALA A 946 8.95 20.82 -2.19
N ILE A 947 7.84 21.28 -2.75
CA ILE A 947 7.48 22.69 -2.81
C ILE A 947 6.36 22.94 -1.82
N ARG A 948 6.42 24.06 -1.09
CA ARG A 948 5.34 24.48 -0.19
C ARG A 948 4.48 25.56 -0.85
N GLY A 949 3.17 25.51 -0.65
CA GLY A 949 2.23 26.60 -1.00
C GLY A 949 0.95 26.16 -1.71
N ASP A 950 0.06 27.14 -1.96
CA ASP A 950 -1.20 27.02 -2.73
C ASP A 950 -0.92 26.82 -4.23
N ILE A 951 -0.21 25.75 -4.55
CA ILE A 951 0.18 25.39 -5.92
C ILE A 951 -1.07 24.93 -6.66
N CYS A 952 -1.12 25.12 -7.98
CA CYS A 952 -2.11 24.44 -8.80
C CYS A 952 -2.21 22.95 -8.39
N PHE A 953 -3.42 22.51 -7.98
CA PHE A 953 -3.78 21.13 -7.56
C PHE A 953 -3.58 20.72 -6.10
N ASP A 954 -3.49 21.65 -5.14
CA ASP A 954 -3.29 21.30 -3.72
C ASP A 954 -2.04 20.42 -3.53
N ASN A 955 -0.95 20.81 -4.22
CA ASN A 955 0.32 20.08 -4.30
C ASN A 955 1.30 20.44 -3.16
N ASP A 956 0.80 20.97 -2.04
CA ASP A 956 1.64 21.35 -0.90
C ASP A 956 2.46 20.15 -0.40
N GLY A 957 3.78 20.31 -0.33
CA GLY A 957 4.73 19.29 0.11
C GLY A 957 4.76 18.02 -0.76
N MET A 958 4.30 18.08 -2.02
CA MET A 958 4.47 17.00 -2.97
C MET A 958 5.85 17.08 -3.62
N VAL A 959 6.53 15.93 -3.75
CA VAL A 959 7.71 15.80 -4.63
C VAL A 959 7.31 15.48 -6.07
N TRP A 960 6.00 15.33 -6.34
CA TRP A 960 5.43 15.02 -7.65
C TRP A 960 5.05 16.26 -8.47
N TRP A 961 4.93 16.10 -9.78
CA TRP A 961 5.29 17.13 -10.74
C TRP A 961 4.15 17.69 -11.61
N GLY A 962 4.10 19.01 -11.62
CA GLY A 962 3.30 19.81 -12.53
C GLY A 962 3.13 21.22 -11.97
N ILE A 963 4.15 22.06 -12.09
CA ILE A 963 4.14 23.41 -11.51
C ILE A 963 3.51 24.35 -12.54
N CYS A 964 2.44 25.03 -12.14
CA CYS A 964 1.85 26.07 -12.95
C CYS A 964 2.74 27.31 -13.04
N ASP A 965 2.55 28.08 -14.11
CA ASP A 965 3.23 29.37 -14.31
C ASP A 965 3.08 30.35 -13.13
N LYS A 966 1.97 30.27 -12.36
CA LYS A 966 1.72 31.15 -11.22
C LYS A 966 2.58 30.84 -9.98
N ASP A 967 3.13 29.63 -9.89
CA ASP A 967 3.87 29.15 -8.72
C ASP A 967 5.39 29.08 -8.99
N LEU A 968 5.83 29.51 -10.19
CA LEU A 968 7.24 29.51 -10.58
C LEU A 968 8.12 30.43 -9.73
N ASP A 969 7.54 31.52 -9.22
CA ASP A 969 8.27 32.48 -8.37
C ASP A 969 8.62 31.89 -6.99
N GLU A 970 7.95 30.82 -6.58
CA GLU A 970 8.22 30.10 -5.33
C GLU A 970 9.37 29.08 -5.49
N ILE A 971 9.76 28.75 -6.72
CA ILE A 971 10.86 27.80 -6.95
C ILE A 971 12.20 28.54 -6.79
N PRO A 972 13.12 28.02 -5.97
CA PRO A 972 14.45 28.59 -5.88
C PRO A 972 15.17 28.63 -7.24
N SER A 973 15.72 29.79 -7.60
CA SER A 973 16.39 30.00 -8.90
C SER A 973 17.62 29.11 -9.16
N TRP A 974 18.13 28.42 -8.13
CA TRP A 974 19.23 27.46 -8.25
C TRP A 974 18.75 26.06 -8.66
N LEU A 975 17.44 25.77 -8.58
CA LEU A 975 16.85 24.56 -9.13
C LEU A 975 16.59 24.71 -10.62
N ASN A 976 16.95 23.66 -11.36
CA ASN A 976 16.69 23.61 -12.77
C ASN A 976 15.21 23.28 -12.99
N THR A 977 14.56 24.04 -13.87
CA THR A 977 13.14 23.85 -14.21
C THR A 977 12.95 23.79 -15.71
N MET A 978 11.99 22.99 -16.15
CA MET A 978 11.67 22.82 -17.57
C MET A 978 10.17 22.89 -17.82
N LYS A 979 9.76 23.86 -18.63
CA LYS A 979 8.39 23.95 -19.14
C LYS A 979 8.18 22.97 -20.27
N THR A 980 7.08 22.23 -20.24
CA THR A 980 6.75 21.20 -21.25
C THR A 980 5.46 21.56 -22.00
N ASP A 981 5.13 20.75 -23.01
CA ASP A 981 4.03 21.04 -23.95
C ASP A 981 2.64 20.89 -23.32
N ASP A 982 2.54 20.25 -22.15
CA ASP A 982 1.30 20.18 -21.35
C ASP A 982 1.01 21.45 -20.52
N ASN A 983 1.84 22.48 -20.68
CA ASN A 983 1.82 23.76 -19.96
C ASN A 983 2.22 23.69 -18.47
N PHE A 984 2.76 22.56 -18.01
CA PHE A 984 3.39 22.49 -16.70
C PHE A 984 4.90 22.69 -16.80
N THR A 985 5.45 23.21 -15.70
CA THR A 985 6.88 23.27 -15.45
C THR A 985 7.27 22.19 -14.45
N TYR A 986 8.38 21.54 -14.70
CA TYR A 986 8.88 20.42 -13.92
C TYR A 986 10.22 20.79 -13.31
N ILE A 987 10.44 20.44 -12.04
CA ILE A 987 11.79 20.45 -11.47
C ILE A 987 12.58 19.32 -12.11
N ASP A 988 13.76 19.64 -12.59
CA ASP A 988 14.59 18.73 -13.37
C ASP A 988 15.91 18.42 -12.63
N THR A 989 15.86 17.35 -11.83
CA THR A 989 17.02 16.77 -11.12
C THR A 989 17.65 15.60 -11.89
N GLN A 990 17.27 15.39 -13.14
CA GLN A 990 17.80 14.31 -13.96
C GLN A 990 19.20 14.64 -14.48
N GLY A 991 20.06 13.62 -14.60
CA GLY A 991 21.47 13.80 -14.96
C GLY A 991 22.35 14.41 -13.87
N SER A 992 21.77 14.75 -12.72
CA SER A 992 22.48 15.24 -11.53
C SER A 992 23.49 14.22 -11.04
N ALA A 993 24.71 14.71 -10.76
CA ALA A 993 25.78 13.89 -10.22
C ALA A 993 25.62 13.71 -8.71
N PHE A 994 25.85 12.49 -8.24
CA PHE A 994 25.86 12.19 -6.81
C PHE A 994 26.92 11.15 -6.49
N THR A 995 27.39 11.18 -5.25
CA THR A 995 28.36 10.22 -4.72
C THR A 995 27.65 9.32 -3.71
N VAL A 996 27.99 8.03 -3.70
CA VAL A 996 27.61 7.10 -2.62
C VAL A 996 28.87 6.70 -1.87
N ASP A 997 28.92 7.00 -0.58
CA ASP A 997 29.98 6.57 0.35
C ASP A 997 29.45 5.46 1.26
N VAL A 998 29.97 4.23 1.12
CA VAL A 998 29.57 3.08 1.95
C VAL A 998 30.63 2.81 3.00
N ARG A 999 30.20 2.64 4.24
CA ARG A 999 31.06 2.40 5.41
C ARG A 999 30.58 1.19 6.19
N ASP A 1000 31.54 0.43 6.73
CA ASP A 1000 31.24 -0.68 7.65
C ASP A 1000 30.92 -0.17 9.07
N ALA A 1001 30.50 -1.07 9.96
CA ALA A 1001 30.24 -0.77 11.38
C ALA A 1001 31.47 -0.26 12.18
N LYS A 1002 32.68 -0.30 11.61
CA LYS A 1002 33.89 0.32 12.19
C LYS A 1002 34.16 1.70 11.59
N ASN A 1003 33.22 2.22 10.79
CA ASN A 1003 33.34 3.46 10.05
C ASN A 1003 34.48 3.47 9.00
N ASN A 1004 34.96 2.28 8.59
CA ASN A 1004 35.91 2.17 7.49
C ASN A 1004 35.16 2.34 6.17
N LYS A 1005 35.74 3.11 5.25
CA LYS A 1005 35.23 3.26 3.89
C LYS A 1005 35.43 1.97 3.10
N VAL A 1006 34.34 1.40 2.60
CA VAL A 1006 34.29 0.15 1.83
C VAL A 1006 34.15 0.43 0.34
N LEU A 1007 33.28 1.39 0.00
CA LEU A 1007 33.02 1.78 -1.38
C LEU A 1007 32.83 3.29 -1.48
N THR A 1008 33.31 3.89 -2.56
CA THR A 1008 32.94 5.25 -2.94
C THR A 1008 32.84 5.32 -4.44
N ASN A 1009 31.63 5.51 -4.95
CA ASN A 1009 31.36 5.60 -6.38
C ASN A 1009 30.59 6.87 -6.70
N ASP A 1010 30.90 7.44 -7.85
CA ASP A 1010 30.16 8.57 -8.42
C ASP A 1010 29.17 8.06 -9.47
N TYR A 1011 27.95 8.56 -9.39
CA TYR A 1011 26.84 8.19 -10.26
C TYR A 1011 26.14 9.43 -10.79
N LYS A 1012 25.18 9.19 -11.69
CA LYS A 1012 24.25 10.22 -12.15
C LYS A 1012 22.85 9.66 -12.17
N THR A 1013 21.86 10.50 -11.87
CA THR A 1013 20.45 10.16 -12.12
C THR A 1013 20.24 9.97 -13.62
N ARG A 1014 19.29 9.12 -13.99
CA ARG A 1014 18.98 8.83 -15.40
C ARG A 1014 18.39 10.05 -16.09
N TRP A 1015 18.63 10.14 -17.40
CA TRP A 1015 18.09 11.17 -18.28
C TRP A 1015 16.86 10.62 -19.03
N ASP A 1016 15.76 10.47 -18.30
CA ASP A 1016 14.50 9.91 -18.79
C ASP A 1016 13.58 11.04 -19.28
N ARG A 1017 13.47 11.23 -20.61
CA ARG A 1017 12.73 12.34 -21.24
C ARG A 1017 11.47 11.90 -21.97
N ARG A 1018 10.48 12.78 -21.94
CA ARG A 1018 9.28 12.78 -22.79
C ARG A 1018 9.63 13.25 -24.20
N GLU A 1019 8.70 13.09 -25.14
CA GLU A 1019 8.84 13.54 -26.54
C GLU A 1019 9.06 15.07 -26.65
N ASP A 1020 8.49 15.85 -25.72
CA ASP A 1020 8.65 17.31 -25.62
C ASP A 1020 9.97 17.72 -24.92
N GLY A 1021 10.81 16.76 -24.57
CA GLY A 1021 12.07 16.97 -23.84
C GLY A 1021 11.91 17.13 -22.33
N GLY A 1022 10.69 17.20 -21.80
CA GLY A 1022 10.42 17.27 -20.37
C GLY A 1022 10.86 16.01 -19.61
N PRO A 1023 11.16 16.09 -18.30
CA PRO A 1023 11.47 14.91 -17.50
C PRO A 1023 10.23 14.00 -17.40
N SER A 1024 10.41 12.69 -17.58
CA SER A 1024 9.34 11.68 -17.41
C SER A 1024 9.30 11.07 -16.00
N GLY A 1025 10.13 11.55 -15.06
CA GLY A 1025 10.25 11.04 -13.70
C GLY A 1025 11.44 11.63 -12.93
N PHE A 1026 11.83 11.01 -11.81
CA PHE A 1026 12.91 11.50 -10.93
C PHE A 1026 14.32 11.15 -11.45
N GLY A 1027 14.41 10.41 -12.58
CA GLY A 1027 15.68 9.85 -13.05
C GLY A 1027 16.24 8.75 -12.13
N TRP A 1028 15.36 7.88 -11.59
CA TRP A 1028 15.76 6.76 -10.73
C TRP A 1028 16.89 5.94 -11.33
N VAL A 1029 17.99 5.78 -10.59
CA VAL A 1029 19.10 4.93 -11.01
C VAL A 1029 19.19 3.70 -10.12
N LEU A 1030 19.25 2.53 -10.74
CA LEU A 1030 19.54 1.27 -10.08
C LEU A 1030 21.05 1.06 -10.06
N LEU A 1031 21.60 0.66 -8.92
CA LEU A 1031 23.04 0.58 -8.70
C LEU A 1031 23.45 -0.89 -8.44
N PRO A 1032 23.85 -1.65 -9.48
CA PRO A 1032 24.26 -3.05 -9.33
C PRO A 1032 25.45 -3.24 -8.38
N ASP A 1033 26.37 -2.27 -8.33
CA ASP A 1033 27.51 -2.30 -7.43
C ASP A 1033 27.08 -2.25 -5.95
N LEU A 1034 25.89 -1.71 -5.68
CA LEU A 1034 25.25 -1.68 -4.37
C LEU A 1034 24.32 -2.89 -4.12
N ALA A 1035 24.42 -3.96 -4.91
CA ALA A 1035 23.74 -5.20 -4.57
C ALA A 1035 24.22 -5.70 -3.20
N PHE A 1036 23.29 -6.14 -2.35
CA PHE A 1036 23.60 -6.59 -1.00
C PHE A 1036 24.59 -7.77 -1.02
N GLU A 1037 24.51 -8.61 -2.06
CA GLU A 1037 25.39 -9.74 -2.31
C GLU A 1037 26.84 -9.35 -2.66
N ASN A 1038 27.13 -8.08 -2.97
CA ASN A 1038 28.50 -7.60 -3.21
C ASN A 1038 29.28 -7.28 -1.92
N PHE A 1039 28.59 -7.18 -0.79
CA PHE A 1039 29.18 -6.81 0.50
C PHE A 1039 29.24 -8.04 1.41
N GLU A 1040 30.39 -8.26 2.04
CA GLU A 1040 30.54 -9.29 3.08
C GLU A 1040 29.47 -9.14 4.16
N GLN A 1041 29.05 -10.25 4.78
CA GLN A 1041 28.09 -10.21 5.89
C GLN A 1041 28.52 -9.19 6.96
N GLY A 1042 27.66 -8.21 7.21
CA GLY A 1042 27.93 -7.06 8.06
C GLY A 1042 26.83 -6.00 7.94
N LEU A 1043 26.80 -5.06 8.89
CA LEU A 1043 25.99 -3.85 8.81
C LEU A 1043 26.79 -2.75 8.09
N TYR A 1044 26.15 -2.09 7.14
CA TYR A 1044 26.74 -0.99 6.39
C TYR A 1044 25.87 0.25 6.46
N LYS A 1045 26.54 1.41 6.53
CA LYS A 1045 25.95 2.73 6.40
C LYS A 1045 26.36 3.30 5.05
N GLU A 1046 25.39 3.64 4.23
CA GLU A 1046 25.62 4.36 2.97
C GLU A 1046 25.19 5.82 3.14
N THR A 1047 26.00 6.74 2.63
CA THR A 1047 25.66 8.16 2.54
C THR A 1047 25.59 8.56 1.08
N VAL A 1048 24.44 9.03 0.65
CA VAL A 1048 24.19 9.51 -0.70
C VAL A 1048 24.24 11.03 -0.69
N THR A 1049 25.06 11.63 -1.55
CA THR A 1049 25.28 13.08 -1.57
C THR A 1049 25.23 13.64 -2.98
N PHE A 1050 24.25 14.50 -3.24
CA PHE A 1050 24.17 15.33 -4.44
C PHE A 1050 24.97 16.62 -4.22
N SER A 1051 26.29 16.53 -4.39
CA SER A 1051 27.24 17.58 -3.99
C SER A 1051 26.97 18.95 -4.63
N GLU A 1052 26.32 19.01 -5.79
CA GLU A 1052 25.95 20.28 -6.43
C GLU A 1052 24.85 21.05 -5.69
N PHE A 1053 24.08 20.38 -4.83
CA PHE A 1053 22.97 20.99 -4.10
C PHE A 1053 23.21 21.18 -2.60
N THR A 1054 24.26 20.59 -2.03
CA THR A 1054 24.51 20.63 -0.58
C THR A 1054 24.84 22.01 -0.03
N GLU A 1055 25.25 22.95 -0.89
CA GLU A 1055 25.43 24.35 -0.49
C GLU A 1055 24.10 25.12 -0.34
N TYR A 1056 23.03 24.63 -0.96
CA TYR A 1056 21.70 25.24 -0.94
C TYR A 1056 20.78 24.57 0.09
N ASP A 1057 20.85 23.24 0.19
CA ASP A 1057 19.99 22.45 1.06
C ASP A 1057 20.72 21.21 1.59
N SER A 1058 20.72 21.01 2.91
CA SER A 1058 21.32 19.85 3.56
C SER A 1058 20.60 18.54 3.23
N GLY A 1059 19.34 18.59 2.80
CA GLY A 1059 18.57 17.45 2.33
C GLY A 1059 19.04 16.84 1.01
N ALA A 1060 20.01 17.47 0.35
CA ALA A 1060 20.77 16.87 -0.75
C ALA A 1060 21.72 15.74 -0.29
N SER A 1061 21.82 15.47 1.02
CA SER A 1061 22.59 14.37 1.57
C SER A 1061 21.81 13.61 2.65
N GLU A 1062 21.75 12.29 2.53
CA GLU A 1062 21.05 11.43 3.51
C GLU A 1062 21.82 10.11 3.67
N SER A 1063 21.68 9.48 4.84
CA SER A 1063 22.30 8.18 5.12
C SER A 1063 21.25 7.10 5.31
N PHE A 1064 21.57 5.90 4.84
CA PHE A 1064 20.71 4.72 4.95
C PHE A 1064 21.54 3.55 5.47
N TYR A 1065 20.87 2.56 6.06
CA TYR A 1065 21.50 1.33 6.52
C TYR A 1065 21.03 0.14 5.70
N PHE A 1066 21.94 -0.78 5.44
CA PHE A 1066 21.64 -2.06 4.81
C PHE A 1066 22.56 -3.18 5.33
N ILE A 1067 22.16 -4.43 5.10
CA ILE A 1067 22.92 -5.61 5.48
C ILE A 1067 23.58 -6.22 4.24
N GLY A 1068 24.90 -6.43 4.31
CA GLY A 1068 25.63 -7.19 3.30
C GLY A 1068 25.32 -8.68 3.38
N LEU A 1069 25.17 -9.33 2.23
CA LEU A 1069 24.69 -10.72 2.10
C LEU A 1069 25.65 -11.61 1.30
N ASN A 1070 26.87 -11.19 1.03
CA ASN A 1070 27.84 -12.03 0.33
C ASN A 1070 28.10 -13.31 1.13
N GLY A 1071 27.93 -14.46 0.47
CA GLY A 1071 28.06 -15.79 1.07
C GLY A 1071 26.94 -16.15 2.04
N PHE A 1072 25.90 -15.31 2.21
CA PHE A 1072 24.72 -15.68 2.98
C PHE A 1072 23.82 -16.57 2.13
N SER A 1073 23.40 -17.69 2.70
CA SER A 1073 22.40 -18.58 2.11
C SER A 1073 21.35 -18.91 3.15
N GLN A 1074 20.09 -18.97 2.75
CA GLN A 1074 18.99 -19.42 3.58
C GLN A 1074 18.17 -20.48 2.84
N ASP A 1075 17.81 -21.56 3.52
CA ASP A 1075 16.79 -22.48 3.02
C ASP A 1075 15.40 -21.84 3.20
N ARG A 1076 14.81 -21.40 2.08
CA ARG A 1076 13.48 -20.76 2.04
C ARG A 1076 12.37 -21.62 2.64
N SER A 1077 12.52 -22.94 2.58
CA SER A 1077 11.50 -23.89 3.02
C SER A 1077 11.67 -24.24 4.48
N ASN A 1078 12.91 -24.17 4.99
CA ASN A 1078 13.24 -24.76 6.28
C ASN A 1078 13.85 -23.84 7.33
N GLU A 1079 14.41 -22.69 6.97
CA GLU A 1079 15.06 -21.79 7.93
C GLU A 1079 14.23 -20.52 8.19
N TYR A 1080 14.05 -20.20 9.47
CA TYR A 1080 13.69 -18.88 9.97
C TYR A 1080 14.99 -18.13 10.31
N VAL A 1081 15.13 -16.87 9.89
CA VAL A 1081 16.35 -16.09 10.10
C VAL A 1081 16.06 -14.76 10.78
N VAL A 1082 16.81 -14.46 11.84
CA VAL A 1082 16.81 -13.14 12.49
C VAL A 1082 18.19 -12.52 12.31
N MET A 1083 18.23 -11.33 11.73
CA MET A 1083 19.45 -10.55 11.53
C MET A 1083 19.42 -9.33 12.45
N ILE A 1084 20.48 -9.13 13.23
CA ILE A 1084 20.60 -8.01 14.17
C ILE A 1084 21.84 -7.22 13.78
N GLY A 1085 21.61 -6.08 13.15
CA GLY A 1085 22.62 -5.07 12.83
C GLY A 1085 22.78 -4.11 14.01
N VAL A 1086 24.02 -3.82 14.37
CA VAL A 1086 24.36 -2.92 15.48
C VAL A 1086 25.36 -1.88 14.99
N ASP A 1087 24.92 -0.63 14.88
CA ASP A 1087 25.85 0.49 14.71
C ASP A 1087 26.53 0.80 16.04
N GLY A 1088 27.81 1.12 16.04
CA GLY A 1088 28.62 1.31 17.27
C GLY A 1088 29.34 0.06 17.79
N VAL A 1089 28.85 -1.15 17.52
CA VAL A 1089 29.49 -2.42 17.98
C VAL A 1089 29.88 -3.30 16.79
N ALA A 1090 31.13 -3.23 16.37
CA ALA A 1090 31.59 -4.04 15.24
C ALA A 1090 31.91 -5.51 15.57
N GLU A 1091 32.21 -5.82 16.83
CA GLU A 1091 32.59 -7.15 17.33
C GLU A 1091 32.07 -7.33 18.76
N GLY A 1092 31.56 -8.51 19.09
CA GLY A 1092 30.87 -8.78 20.35
C GLY A 1092 29.99 -10.02 20.26
N THR A 1093 28.94 -10.08 21.09
CA THR A 1093 27.91 -11.11 21.08
C THR A 1093 26.52 -10.50 21.19
N VAL A 1094 25.53 -11.17 20.61
CA VAL A 1094 24.12 -10.89 20.83
C VAL A 1094 23.48 -12.12 21.48
N ASP A 1095 22.79 -11.90 22.59
CA ASP A 1095 22.01 -12.91 23.31
C ASP A 1095 20.53 -12.53 23.28
N PHE A 1096 19.66 -13.46 22.92
CA PHE A 1096 18.21 -13.27 22.98
C PHE A 1096 17.45 -14.59 23.08
N ILE A 1097 16.16 -14.52 23.40
CA ILE A 1097 15.27 -15.68 23.49
C ILE A 1097 14.07 -15.43 22.58
N LEU A 1098 13.73 -16.39 21.72
CA LEU A 1098 12.49 -16.41 20.93
C LEU A 1098 11.78 -17.74 21.12
N ASN A 1099 10.50 -17.71 21.46
CA ASN A 1099 9.65 -18.87 21.66
C ASN A 1099 10.28 -19.94 22.57
N GLY A 1100 11.00 -19.47 23.61
CA GLY A 1100 11.75 -20.30 24.56
C GLY A 1100 13.09 -20.86 24.05
N GLU A 1101 13.44 -20.67 22.78
CA GLU A 1101 14.74 -21.01 22.21
C GLU A 1101 15.74 -19.87 22.48
N SER A 1102 16.92 -20.22 23.01
CA SER A 1102 17.97 -19.23 23.31
C SER A 1102 19.00 -19.16 22.19
N PHE A 1103 19.32 -17.95 21.76
CA PHE A 1103 20.32 -17.66 20.73
C PHE A 1103 21.46 -16.87 21.36
N THR A 1104 22.69 -17.28 21.05
CA THR A 1104 23.91 -16.54 21.39
C THR A 1104 24.78 -16.51 20.14
N GLU A 1105 24.75 -15.38 19.43
CA GLU A 1105 25.40 -15.24 18.14
C GLU A 1105 26.57 -14.25 18.21
N PRO A 1106 27.71 -14.52 17.54
CA PRO A 1106 28.80 -13.57 17.46
C PRO A 1106 28.43 -12.39 16.57
N ILE A 1107 28.82 -11.18 16.97
CA ILE A 1107 28.75 -10.00 16.11
C ILE A 1107 29.99 -9.97 15.25
N VAL A 1108 29.80 -10.00 13.93
CA VAL A 1108 30.85 -9.88 12.92
C VAL A 1108 30.53 -8.69 12.03
N LYS A 1109 31.40 -7.67 12.02
CA LYS A 1109 31.21 -6.43 11.26
C LYS A 1109 29.86 -5.75 11.56
N GLY A 1110 29.48 -5.74 12.83
CA GLY A 1110 28.22 -5.15 13.29
C GLY A 1110 26.97 -5.95 12.93
N LEU A 1111 27.09 -7.23 12.56
CA LEU A 1111 25.95 -8.10 12.27
C LEU A 1111 26.05 -9.40 13.07
N ALA A 1112 24.95 -9.77 13.71
CA ALA A 1112 24.69 -11.12 14.20
C ALA A 1112 23.56 -11.76 13.37
N ILE A 1113 23.68 -13.05 13.07
CA ILE A 1113 22.68 -13.80 12.29
C ILE A 1113 22.32 -15.06 13.07
N ALA A 1114 21.08 -15.14 13.52
CA ALA A 1114 20.52 -16.34 14.12
C ALA A 1114 19.68 -17.09 13.09
N LYS A 1115 19.82 -18.42 13.07
CA LYS A 1115 19.03 -19.31 12.22
C LYS A 1115 18.34 -20.36 13.07
N SER A 1116 17.08 -20.62 12.78
CA SER A 1116 16.33 -21.70 13.42
C SER A 1116 15.54 -22.49 12.38
N ILE A 1117 15.49 -23.81 12.58
CA ILE A 1117 14.61 -24.73 11.84
C ILE A 1117 13.42 -25.19 12.71
N THR A 1118 13.39 -24.75 13.96
CA THR A 1118 12.40 -25.12 14.98
C THR A 1118 11.35 -24.03 15.18
N LEU A 1119 11.68 -22.77 14.89
CA LEU A 1119 10.72 -21.67 14.96
C LEU A 1119 9.61 -21.81 13.89
N PRO A 1120 8.33 -21.73 14.30
CA PRO A 1120 7.21 -21.54 13.38
C PRO A 1120 7.39 -20.29 12.52
N PHE A 1121 6.84 -20.30 11.31
CA PHE A 1121 6.94 -19.19 10.37
C PHE A 1121 6.12 -17.96 10.75
N ASP A 1122 5.14 -18.14 11.62
CA ASP A 1122 4.30 -17.11 12.21
C ASP A 1122 4.70 -16.80 13.65
N THR A 1123 5.96 -17.03 14.02
CA THR A 1123 6.49 -16.62 15.32
C THR A 1123 6.35 -15.09 15.46
N GLN A 1124 5.59 -14.64 16.48
CA GLN A 1124 5.42 -13.24 16.84
C GLN A 1124 5.59 -13.08 18.35
N GLU A 1125 6.45 -12.17 18.79
CA GLU A 1125 6.63 -11.84 20.21
C GLU A 1125 7.45 -10.56 20.36
N SER A 1126 7.33 -9.91 21.52
CA SER A 1126 8.27 -8.88 21.94
C SER A 1126 9.36 -9.50 22.82
N PHE A 1127 10.62 -9.28 22.46
CA PHE A 1127 11.78 -9.96 23.04
C PHE A 1127 12.94 -8.99 23.27
N ASP A 1128 13.83 -9.38 24.19
CA ASP A 1128 14.99 -8.60 24.58
C ASP A 1128 16.23 -9.08 23.83
N ILE A 1129 16.94 -8.13 23.23
CA ILE A 1129 18.21 -8.31 22.55
C ILE A 1129 19.30 -7.73 23.44
N LYS A 1130 20.07 -8.61 24.09
CA LYS A 1130 21.23 -8.19 24.88
C LYS A 1130 22.46 -8.19 23.99
N ILE A 1131 23.06 -7.02 23.80
CA ILE A 1131 24.30 -6.83 23.05
C ILE A 1131 25.44 -6.69 24.05
N THR A 1132 26.51 -7.44 23.85
CA THR A 1132 27.76 -7.29 24.61
C THR A 1132 28.90 -7.02 23.65
N ASP A 1133 29.59 -5.89 23.80
CA ASP A 1133 30.76 -5.57 22.97
C ASP A 1133 31.99 -6.41 23.35
N LYS A 1134 33.05 -6.31 22.55
CA LYS A 1134 34.33 -7.00 22.80
C LYS A 1134 35.00 -6.64 24.14
N ASP A 1135 34.66 -5.49 24.72
CA ASP A 1135 35.25 -4.96 25.97
C ASP A 1135 34.41 -5.36 27.20
N GLY A 1136 33.27 -6.03 26.98
CA GLY A 1136 32.37 -6.58 27.99
C GLY A 1136 31.29 -5.61 28.46
N VAL A 1137 31.11 -4.47 27.78
CA VAL A 1137 29.99 -3.55 28.03
C VAL A 1137 28.73 -4.15 27.40
N SER A 1138 27.62 -4.15 28.14
CA SER A 1138 26.36 -4.71 27.67
C SER A 1138 25.21 -3.73 27.80
N HIS A 1139 24.34 -3.73 26.79
CA HIS A 1139 23.06 -3.02 26.77
C HIS A 1139 21.97 -3.96 26.25
N THR A 1140 20.73 -3.71 26.66
CA THR A 1140 19.56 -4.51 26.24
C THR A 1140 18.60 -3.61 25.48
N TYR A 1141 18.12 -4.10 24.34
CA TYR A 1141 17.17 -3.42 23.48
C TYR A 1141 15.97 -4.32 23.28
N ARG A 1142 14.77 -3.80 23.48
CA ARG A 1142 13.55 -4.56 23.19
C ARG A 1142 13.14 -4.39 21.73
N ARG A 1143 12.64 -5.47 21.13
CA ARG A 1143 12.14 -5.52 19.76
C ARG A 1143 10.89 -6.37 19.65
N THR A 1144 10.04 -6.01 18.71
CA THR A 1144 8.85 -6.79 18.34
C THR A 1144 9.10 -7.56 17.05
N LEU A 1145 9.01 -8.89 17.11
CA LEU A 1145 8.98 -9.77 15.96
C LEU A 1145 7.54 -9.93 15.47
N LEU A 1146 7.33 -9.77 14.16
CA LEU A 1146 6.02 -9.90 13.52
C LEU A 1146 5.98 -11.12 12.59
N GLU A 1147 4.78 -11.52 12.21
CA GLU A 1147 4.58 -12.52 11.17
C GLU A 1147 4.79 -11.86 9.81
N ALA A 1148 6.03 -11.92 9.34
CA ALA A 1148 6.38 -11.37 8.06
C ALA A 1148 7.57 -12.10 7.43
N GLY A 1149 7.89 -11.70 6.21
CA GLY A 1149 9.05 -12.16 5.50
C GLY A 1149 9.42 -11.21 4.37
N THR A 1150 10.45 -11.61 3.64
CA THR A 1150 10.92 -10.83 2.49
C THR A 1150 9.99 -11.00 1.31
N VAL A 1151 10.11 -10.07 0.36
CA VAL A 1151 9.48 -10.15 -0.96
C VAL A 1151 9.85 -11.38 -1.80
N ARG A 1152 10.93 -12.09 -1.41
CA ARG A 1152 11.46 -13.28 -2.09
C ARG A 1152 10.99 -14.56 -1.38
N ASN A 1153 10.00 -14.45 -0.50
CA ASN A 1153 9.43 -15.52 0.32
C ASN A 1153 10.42 -16.15 1.33
N PHE A 1154 11.46 -15.41 1.73
CA PHE A 1154 12.28 -15.82 2.88
C PHE A 1154 11.61 -15.39 4.18
N PHE A 1155 11.60 -16.29 5.17
CA PHE A 1155 11.19 -15.99 6.53
C PHE A 1155 12.36 -15.39 7.27
N GLN A 1156 12.41 -14.07 7.22
CA GLN A 1156 13.56 -13.31 7.69
C GLN A 1156 13.09 -11.98 8.27
N HIS A 1157 13.68 -11.61 9.39
CA HIS A 1157 13.55 -10.27 9.98
C HIS A 1157 14.92 -9.62 10.13
N GLN A 1158 14.96 -8.30 9.92
CA GLN A 1158 16.14 -7.48 10.15
C GLN A 1158 15.82 -6.43 11.21
N PHE A 1159 16.61 -6.42 12.27
CA PHE A 1159 16.60 -5.39 13.28
C PHE A 1159 17.89 -4.58 13.15
N ILE A 1160 17.80 -3.26 13.12
CA ILE A 1160 18.95 -2.37 13.11
C ILE A 1160 18.86 -1.52 14.38
N ILE A 1161 19.91 -1.61 15.20
CA ILE A 1161 20.07 -0.85 16.44
C ILE A 1161 21.11 0.22 16.13
N VAL A 1162 20.67 1.48 16.07
CA VAL A 1162 21.55 2.62 15.78
C VAL A 1162 21.90 3.30 17.09
N ASP A 1163 22.98 2.86 17.74
CA ASP A 1163 23.54 3.46 18.95
C ASP A 1163 25.06 3.64 18.73
N THR A 1164 25.43 4.68 18.00
CA THR A 1164 26.82 4.89 17.56
C THR A 1164 27.79 5.12 18.72
N ASN A 1165 27.29 5.56 19.87
CA ASN A 1165 28.07 5.81 21.06
C ASN A 1165 28.01 4.65 22.08
N PHE A 1166 27.15 3.66 21.83
CA PHE A 1166 26.85 2.48 22.62
C PHE A 1166 26.56 2.80 24.09
N ASN A 1167 25.66 3.75 24.35
CA ASN A 1167 25.24 4.14 25.70
C ASN A 1167 23.96 3.43 26.19
N GLY A 1168 23.33 2.62 25.33
CA GLY A 1168 22.08 1.91 25.62
C GLY A 1168 20.81 2.63 25.19
N ILE A 1169 20.93 3.73 24.45
CA ILE A 1169 19.83 4.51 23.88
C ILE A 1169 20.13 4.69 22.40
N GLU A 1170 19.20 4.32 21.53
CA GLU A 1170 19.41 4.53 20.10
C GLU A 1170 19.39 6.02 19.75
N ASP A 1171 20.34 6.44 18.92
CA ASP A 1171 20.60 7.84 18.54
C ASP A 1171 19.37 8.54 17.95
N GLN A 1172 18.40 7.80 17.42
CA GLN A 1172 17.15 8.32 16.85
C GLN A 1172 16.10 8.71 17.90
N PHE A 1173 16.29 8.30 19.16
CA PHE A 1173 15.40 8.59 20.28
C PHE A 1173 16.04 9.54 21.32
N GLU A 1174 17.29 9.96 21.09
CA GLU A 1174 17.97 11.04 21.83
C GLU A 1174 17.64 12.42 21.24
#